data_AF-A0AAN6RG70-F1
#
_entry.id   AF-A0AAN6RG70-F1
#
_cell.length_a   1.000
_cell.length_b   1.000
_cell.length_c   1.000
_cell.angle_alpha   90.00
_cell.angle_beta   90.00
_cell.angle_gamma   90.00
#
_symmetry.space_group_name_H-M   'P 1'
#
loop_
_entity.id
_entity.type
_entity.pdbx_description
1 polymer ?
#
loop_
_entity_poly.entity_id
_entity_poly.type
_entity_poly.pdbx_seq_one_letter_code
_entity_poly.pdbx_strand_id
1 'polypeptide(L)'
;MSYRIYVAAIALTVAAYIFKTLLMSVRSPISKLPGTWHSKYTNLTLRYYTLSGRRIFYVDDLHKTYGDVVRIGPDEVAISDIVGVSQIHRAGSGFLKSKFYASLTPTREPGIFAMQIPQHHAARRKLFSRAFSNSSLRNSWEAEIRRKTILAVDRIEQTARTERQGVDIMKWWTLMATDMITHLSFGESFAMLEQGKQTPYIDALQAALLGGVLRSESPLIYAMLRHLPFEGAQRIASADDMIHNHGVLAARNMRNGQGNTMNLFGQMLAASDDYEKATITDKDVQDEAGNLIVAGSDTTAITLTYLVWAVLKQPTLQSRLEEEVAQLSPDLTLAELEDAQLLNSIIEETLRLYGAAPGALPRTVPEQGWTISGYQIPPGTEVSTQAYTLHRDPRVFQDPHSFDGYRFMNKSTMSAQQKAAFMPFGAGSRICLGIHLAYLELRLATAMFFRQCRGAQLSDSMRDEMMEFDNRFLIAPKAYLLGGTDAYQRRYIDNSSGTPEVVIPGASSYNGLNLVPQMGWNTWNAFHCDVDEDLLLNTAQNLIDYGLRDLGYNYISLDDCWSIGRNSSGFLVEDPIKFPSGMPSVISRIHELGFKFGIYSSAGVFTCGKYPGSLGYEKKDADLWASWGVDYLKYDNCFNQGQSGTPKLSFDRYNVMSQALNQTGREMVYAMCNWGNDDPYDWAYTIANSGRMSGDIYDSFNRPDDRCPCTEAPGCAWPGFHCKNLTAPKLFRMIADGSICKGSIMNILNKIPAITSRTMSGYFNDMDGLEVGNGGQNDNEYVTHFSMWAINSSPLMIGTNIGTISPANLAILSNPAIIALNQDPSAGAAIRKWRYLVDPDDYGQGEIALWTRVMKNGDTVIALLNAGNTTRTMNATMNDIFFDQRTAGAYKAPPELSQTWDVYDLWANRMTDEEAQSIISGNGTTSNSTTRYNATATSYAEGLKNNATQLYGSRVGSLTPSGTFSAEIARHSVGVYRLRSQGSASARKRDEL
;
A
#
# COMPACT_ATOMS: atom_id res chain seq x y z
N MET A 1 -35.36 3.59 44.13
CA MET A 1 -34.89 2.50 45.04
C MET A 1 -33.77 1.66 44.40
N SER A 2 -33.96 1.15 43.18
CA SER A 2 -33.14 0.09 42.57
C SER A 2 -31.62 0.35 42.43
N TYR A 3 -31.18 1.55 42.05
CA TYR A 3 -29.76 1.84 41.76
C TYR A 3 -28.82 1.52 42.95
N ARG A 4 -29.22 1.88 44.19
CA ARG A 4 -28.41 1.59 45.38
C ARG A 4 -28.27 0.09 45.67
N ILE A 5 -29.24 -0.72 45.27
CA ILE A 5 -29.19 -2.18 45.42
C ILE A 5 -28.17 -2.78 44.45
N TYR A 6 -28.15 -2.33 43.18
CA TYR A 6 -27.14 -2.76 42.22
C TYR A 6 -25.71 -2.37 42.63
N VAL A 7 -25.50 -1.13 43.09
CA VAL A 7 -24.18 -0.68 43.59
C VAL A 7 -23.74 -1.51 44.80
N ALA A 8 -24.64 -1.79 45.76
CA ALA A 8 -24.34 -2.64 46.90
C ALA A 8 -24.03 -4.10 46.52
N ALA A 9 -24.78 -4.67 45.56
CA ALA A 9 -24.54 -6.03 45.06
C ALA A 9 -23.20 -6.15 44.32
N ILE A 10 -22.84 -5.15 43.50
CA ILE A 10 -21.52 -5.07 42.85
C ILE A 10 -20.41 -4.96 43.91
N ALA A 11 -20.55 -4.07 44.89
CA ALA A 11 -19.56 -3.90 45.96
C ALA A 11 -19.37 -5.18 46.79
N LEU A 12 -20.45 -5.88 47.15
CA LEU A 12 -20.39 -7.19 47.83
C LEU A 12 -19.72 -8.27 46.96
N THR A 13 -20.02 -8.30 45.66
CA THR A 13 -19.42 -9.26 44.72
C THR A 13 -17.91 -9.02 44.56
N VAL A 14 -17.50 -7.76 44.43
CA VAL A 14 -16.09 -7.36 44.38
C VAL A 14 -15.37 -7.66 45.70
N ALA A 15 -15.98 -7.36 46.85
CA ALA A 15 -15.41 -7.68 48.15
C ALA A 15 -15.25 -9.20 48.37
N ALA A 16 -16.25 -9.99 47.99
CA ALA A 16 -16.18 -11.46 48.05
C ALA A 16 -15.12 -12.03 47.10
N TYR A 17 -14.96 -11.47 45.90
CA TYR A 17 -13.92 -11.85 44.95
C TYR A 17 -12.51 -11.53 45.47
N ILE A 18 -12.31 -10.33 46.03
CA ILE A 18 -11.05 -9.93 46.67
C ILE A 18 -10.72 -10.86 47.85
N PHE A 19 -11.70 -11.09 48.74
CA PHE A 19 -11.52 -11.98 49.90
C PHE A 19 -11.19 -13.42 49.50
N LYS A 20 -11.88 -13.97 48.49
CA LYS A 20 -11.57 -15.29 47.91
C LYS A 20 -10.15 -15.33 47.33
N THR A 21 -9.74 -14.29 46.59
CA THR A 21 -8.42 -14.20 45.97
C THR A 21 -7.31 -14.13 47.03
N LEU A 22 -7.50 -13.34 48.08
CA LEU A 22 -6.59 -13.28 49.24
C LEU A 22 -6.50 -14.64 49.95
N LEU A 23 -7.63 -15.29 50.25
CA LEU A 23 -7.63 -16.64 50.86
C LEU A 23 -6.91 -17.68 50.00
N MET A 24 -7.16 -17.69 48.68
CA MET A 24 -6.48 -18.60 47.74
C MET A 24 -4.98 -18.31 47.64
N SER A 25 -4.56 -17.03 47.60
CA SER A 25 -3.14 -16.66 47.51
C SER A 25 -2.30 -17.14 48.70
N VAL A 26 -2.86 -17.08 49.91
CA VAL A 26 -2.21 -17.45 51.18
C VAL A 26 -2.27 -18.96 51.42
N ARG A 27 -3.35 -19.63 51.01
CA ARG A 27 -3.51 -21.09 51.16
C ARG A 27 -2.98 -21.92 49.98
N SER A 28 -2.59 -21.29 48.86
CA SER A 28 -2.00 -21.97 47.71
C SER A 28 -0.69 -22.68 48.11
N PRO A 29 -0.45 -23.94 47.71
CA PRO A 29 0.80 -24.64 48.02
C PRO A 29 2.05 -23.92 47.45
N ILE A 30 1.91 -23.24 46.30
CA ILE A 30 2.98 -22.44 45.69
C ILE A 30 3.13 -21.02 46.31
N SER A 31 2.48 -20.73 47.43
CA SER A 31 2.70 -19.50 48.23
C SER A 31 4.12 -19.35 48.76
N LYS A 32 4.86 -20.46 48.89
CA LYS A 32 6.24 -20.57 49.38
C LYS A 32 7.32 -20.48 48.30
N LEU A 33 6.97 -20.52 47.01
CA LEU A 33 7.95 -20.34 45.94
C LEU A 33 8.49 -18.90 45.94
N PRO A 34 9.77 -18.69 45.57
CA PRO A 34 10.32 -17.35 45.42
C PRO A 34 9.74 -16.68 44.16
N GLY A 35 9.74 -15.34 44.13
CA GLY A 35 9.11 -14.54 43.09
C GLY A 35 8.54 -13.23 43.63
N THR A 36 8.00 -12.40 42.73
CA THR A 36 7.47 -11.07 43.07
C THR A 36 6.22 -11.16 43.94
N TRP A 37 6.03 -10.19 44.85
CA TRP A 37 4.90 -10.20 45.80
C TRP A 37 3.53 -10.27 45.09
N HIS A 38 3.36 -9.59 43.96
CA HIS A 38 2.10 -9.57 43.22
C HIS A 38 1.78 -10.89 42.49
N SER A 39 2.78 -11.72 42.18
CA SER A 39 2.57 -13.05 41.57
C SER A 39 1.69 -13.95 42.44
N LYS A 40 1.63 -13.68 43.75
CA LYS A 40 0.78 -14.45 44.68
C LYS A 40 -0.71 -14.17 44.45
N TYR A 41 -1.07 -13.01 43.90
CA TYR A 41 -2.43 -12.47 43.84
C TYR A 41 -2.97 -12.24 42.43
N THR A 42 -2.11 -11.96 41.43
CA THR A 42 -2.57 -11.58 40.08
C THR A 42 -1.59 -11.92 38.96
N ASN A 43 -2.14 -12.24 37.78
CA ASN A 43 -1.40 -12.40 36.51
C ASN A 43 -1.25 -11.06 35.74
N LEU A 44 -1.74 -9.93 36.26
CA LEU A 44 -1.76 -8.66 35.52
C LEU A 44 -0.36 -8.16 35.07
N THR A 45 0.68 -8.29 35.90
CA THR A 45 2.05 -7.90 35.52
C THR A 45 2.59 -8.80 34.40
N LEU A 46 2.39 -10.12 34.51
CA LEU A 46 2.83 -11.07 33.50
C LEU A 46 2.11 -10.82 32.16
N ARG A 47 0.80 -10.53 32.21
CA ARG A 47 -0.02 -10.10 31.06
C ARG A 47 0.46 -8.82 30.42
N TYR A 48 0.81 -7.82 31.22
CA TYR A 48 1.39 -6.57 30.72
C TYR A 48 2.68 -6.86 29.93
N TYR A 49 3.55 -7.74 30.43
CA TYR A 49 4.76 -8.14 29.71
C TYR A 49 4.49 -9.05 28.50
N THR A 50 3.45 -9.89 28.48
CA THR A 50 3.01 -10.59 27.25
C THR A 50 2.53 -9.59 26.19
N LEU A 51 1.64 -8.67 26.56
CA LEU A 51 1.00 -7.72 25.63
C LEU A 51 1.94 -6.63 25.11
N SER A 52 3.01 -6.31 25.86
CA SER A 52 4.07 -5.37 25.44
C SER A 52 5.26 -6.03 24.71
N GLY A 53 5.16 -7.32 24.36
CA GLY A 53 6.22 -8.01 23.62
C GLY A 53 7.47 -8.32 24.44
N ARG A 54 7.38 -8.33 25.77
CA ARG A 54 8.53 -8.33 26.70
C ARG A 54 8.58 -9.53 27.67
N ARG A 55 7.65 -10.50 27.58
CA ARG A 55 7.51 -11.63 28.54
C ARG A 55 8.82 -12.38 28.80
N ILE A 56 9.57 -12.73 27.75
CA ILE A 56 10.84 -13.47 27.89
C ILE A 56 11.85 -12.76 28.78
N PHE A 57 12.04 -11.45 28.61
CA PHE A 57 12.97 -10.64 29.39
C PHE A 57 12.53 -10.56 30.87
N TYR A 58 11.24 -10.31 31.12
CA TYR A 58 10.70 -10.28 32.49
C TYR A 58 10.91 -11.61 33.22
N VAL A 59 10.63 -12.76 32.58
CA VAL A 59 10.84 -14.07 33.18
C VAL A 59 12.34 -14.38 33.38
N ASP A 60 13.20 -13.94 32.47
CA ASP A 60 14.66 -14.08 32.54
C ASP A 60 15.26 -13.28 33.71
N ASP A 61 14.85 -12.03 33.89
CA ASP A 61 15.29 -11.18 35.00
C ASP A 61 14.76 -11.67 36.36
N LEU A 62 13.58 -12.28 36.38
CA LEU A 62 13.08 -12.97 37.57
C LEU A 62 13.94 -14.21 37.91
N HIS A 63 14.38 -14.99 36.93
CA HIS A 63 15.31 -16.12 37.18
C HIS A 63 16.66 -15.65 37.75
N LYS A 64 17.23 -14.56 37.20
CA LYS A 64 18.46 -13.93 37.75
C LYS A 64 18.28 -13.46 39.20
N THR A 65 17.07 -13.05 39.57
CA THR A 65 16.74 -12.48 40.90
C THR A 65 16.36 -13.55 41.93
N TYR A 66 15.66 -14.61 41.52
CA TYR A 66 14.98 -15.56 42.42
C TYR A 66 15.45 -17.02 42.28
N GLY A 67 16.33 -17.32 41.32
CA GLY A 67 16.87 -18.67 41.08
C GLY A 67 16.05 -19.51 40.11
N ASP A 68 16.23 -20.83 40.14
CA ASP A 68 15.80 -21.72 39.05
C ASP A 68 14.32 -22.13 39.04
N VAL A 69 13.57 -21.83 40.10
CA VAL A 69 12.14 -22.18 40.26
C VAL A 69 11.41 -20.95 40.80
N VAL A 70 10.67 -20.26 39.93
CA VAL A 70 10.14 -18.92 40.22
C VAL A 70 8.64 -18.85 40.00
N ARG A 71 7.89 -18.34 40.97
CA ARG A 71 6.47 -18.02 40.76
C ARG A 71 6.32 -16.75 39.94
N ILE A 72 5.69 -16.86 38.77
CA ILE A 72 5.42 -15.72 37.88
C ILE A 72 3.93 -15.33 37.86
N GLY A 73 3.04 -16.25 38.27
CA GLY A 73 1.60 -16.03 38.40
C GLY A 73 0.96 -16.73 39.62
N PRO A 74 -0.34 -16.50 39.89
CA PRO A 74 -1.04 -17.19 40.98
C PRO A 74 -1.09 -18.71 40.81
N ASP A 75 -0.97 -19.17 39.57
CA ASP A 75 -1.11 -20.52 39.06
C ASP A 75 0.03 -20.96 38.09
N GLU A 76 0.95 -20.04 37.71
CA GLU A 76 2.08 -20.30 36.80
C GLU A 76 3.46 -20.14 37.49
N VAL A 77 4.36 -21.09 37.22
CA VAL A 77 5.74 -21.17 37.74
C VAL A 77 6.72 -21.31 36.58
N ALA A 78 7.73 -20.44 36.50
CA ALA A 78 8.84 -20.56 35.57
C ALA A 78 9.95 -21.48 36.12
N ILE A 79 10.53 -22.30 35.25
CA ILE A 79 11.57 -23.29 35.56
C ILE A 79 12.76 -23.11 34.59
N SER A 80 13.94 -22.81 35.14
CA SER A 80 15.23 -22.85 34.42
C SER A 80 16.15 -23.99 34.88
N ASP A 81 15.76 -24.76 35.90
CA ASP A 81 16.51 -25.95 36.33
C ASP A 81 16.59 -26.98 35.19
N ILE A 82 17.81 -27.28 34.73
CA ILE A 82 18.05 -28.15 33.56
C ILE A 82 17.51 -29.58 33.77
N VAL A 83 17.56 -30.09 35.01
CA VAL A 83 17.03 -31.42 35.35
C VAL A 83 15.50 -31.37 35.32
N GLY A 84 14.90 -30.30 35.84
CA GLY A 84 13.47 -30.06 35.79
C GLY A 84 12.92 -29.90 34.38
N VAL A 85 13.57 -29.09 33.54
CA VAL A 85 13.28 -28.95 32.10
C VAL A 85 13.32 -30.30 31.40
N SER A 86 14.36 -31.10 31.68
CA SER A 86 14.51 -32.45 31.14
C SER A 86 13.40 -33.39 31.59
N GLN A 87 12.97 -33.33 32.86
CA GLN A 87 11.85 -34.12 33.39
C GLN A 87 10.51 -33.72 32.75
N ILE A 88 10.25 -32.41 32.63
CA ILE A 88 9.01 -31.85 32.07
C ILE A 88 8.80 -32.35 30.64
N HIS A 89 9.78 -32.20 29.75
CA HIS A 89 9.62 -32.58 28.33
C HIS A 89 9.89 -34.06 28.01
N ARG A 90 10.39 -34.87 28.96
CA ARG A 90 10.64 -36.31 28.75
C ARG A 90 9.38 -37.02 28.26
N ALA A 91 9.50 -37.85 27.23
CA ALA A 91 8.39 -38.67 26.75
C ALA A 91 7.86 -39.57 27.89
N GLY A 92 6.53 -39.58 28.10
CA GLY A 92 5.90 -40.32 29.18
C GLY A 92 6.03 -39.70 30.59
N SER A 93 6.51 -38.45 30.73
CA SER A 93 6.62 -37.75 32.02
C SER A 93 5.27 -37.49 32.73
N GLY A 94 4.16 -37.55 31.98
CA GLY A 94 2.82 -37.17 32.44
C GLY A 94 2.51 -35.68 32.28
N PHE A 95 3.50 -34.83 32.02
CA PHE A 95 3.31 -33.38 31.85
C PHE A 95 2.63 -33.09 30.52
N LEU A 96 1.36 -32.67 30.58
CA LEU A 96 0.55 -32.38 29.39
C LEU A 96 0.79 -30.95 28.88
N LYS A 97 0.52 -30.68 27.60
CA LYS A 97 0.38 -29.29 27.13
C LYS A 97 -0.76 -28.63 27.89
N SER A 98 -0.56 -27.41 28.38
CA SER A 98 -1.59 -26.70 29.12
C SER A 98 -2.65 -26.06 28.20
N LYS A 99 -3.64 -25.39 28.80
CA LYS A 99 -4.74 -24.73 28.08
C LYS A 99 -4.28 -23.56 27.21
N PHE A 100 -3.13 -22.95 27.50
CA PHE A 100 -2.51 -21.87 26.72
C PHE A 100 -2.47 -22.17 25.20
N TYR A 101 -2.09 -23.38 24.81
CA TYR A 101 -1.97 -23.75 23.40
C TYR A 101 -3.32 -23.75 22.66
N ALA A 102 -4.42 -24.01 23.38
CA ALA A 102 -5.76 -24.03 22.81
C ALA A 102 -6.42 -22.63 22.79
N SER A 103 -5.99 -21.70 23.67
CA SER A 103 -6.45 -20.30 23.64
C SER A 103 -5.69 -19.43 22.64
N LEU A 104 -4.49 -19.85 22.21
CA LEU A 104 -3.72 -19.20 21.14
C LEU A 104 -4.37 -19.44 19.76
N THR A 105 -4.78 -20.69 19.49
CA THR A 105 -5.44 -21.11 18.23
C THR A 105 -6.92 -20.71 18.16
N PRO A 106 -7.47 -20.36 16.98
CA PRO A 106 -8.90 -20.04 16.82
C PRO A 106 -9.82 -21.26 16.73
N THR A 107 -9.26 -22.46 16.55
CA THR A 107 -9.99 -23.63 16.07
C THR A 107 -10.81 -24.31 17.18
N ARG A 108 -12.03 -24.75 16.85
CA ARG A 108 -12.90 -25.49 17.80
C ARG A 108 -12.34 -26.86 18.19
N GLU A 109 -11.53 -27.47 17.32
CA GLU A 109 -10.77 -28.67 17.61
C GLU A 109 -9.27 -28.38 17.54
N PRO A 110 -8.44 -28.98 18.42
CA PRO A 110 -7.03 -28.65 18.49
C PRO A 110 -6.22 -29.39 17.42
N GLY A 111 -5.63 -28.66 16.47
CA GLY A 111 -4.56 -29.20 15.59
C GLY A 111 -3.33 -29.67 16.36
N ILE A 112 -2.38 -30.33 15.71
CA ILE A 112 -1.22 -31.01 16.32
C ILE A 112 -0.43 -30.12 17.29
N PHE A 113 -0.36 -28.82 17.01
CA PHE A 113 0.24 -27.82 17.91
C PHE A 113 -0.51 -27.71 19.25
N ALA A 114 -1.84 -27.72 19.25
CA ALA A 114 -2.68 -27.53 20.43
C ALA A 114 -3.09 -28.85 21.14
N MET A 115 -2.99 -30.02 20.50
CA MET A 115 -3.43 -31.30 21.05
C MET A 115 -2.81 -31.64 22.42
N GLN A 116 -3.61 -31.63 23.48
CA GLN A 116 -3.16 -31.95 24.84
C GLN A 116 -3.03 -33.47 25.06
N ILE A 117 -4.02 -34.25 24.60
CA ILE A 117 -4.10 -35.71 24.77
C ILE A 117 -2.91 -36.41 24.06
N PRO A 118 -2.03 -37.14 24.78
CA PRO A 118 -0.84 -37.74 24.19
C PRO A 118 -1.11 -38.76 23.08
N GLN A 119 -2.17 -39.57 23.22
CA GLN A 119 -2.54 -40.62 22.25
C GLN A 119 -2.97 -40.02 20.91
N HIS A 120 -3.87 -39.02 20.94
CA HIS A 120 -4.35 -38.35 19.73
C HIS A 120 -3.21 -37.61 19.01
N HIS A 121 -2.35 -36.92 19.76
CA HIS A 121 -1.16 -36.29 19.21
C HIS A 121 -0.16 -37.31 18.62
N ALA A 122 0.04 -38.47 19.26
CA ALA A 122 0.91 -39.51 18.71
C ALA A 122 0.38 -40.06 17.37
N ALA A 123 -0.94 -40.29 17.26
CA ALA A 123 -1.57 -40.67 16.00
C ALA A 123 -1.40 -39.57 14.92
N ARG A 124 -1.78 -38.32 15.24
CA ARG A 124 -1.67 -37.17 14.32
C ARG A 124 -0.23 -36.92 13.86
N ARG A 125 0.75 -36.98 14.79
CA ARG A 125 2.17 -36.81 14.47
C ARG A 125 2.69 -37.93 13.57
N LYS A 126 2.25 -39.17 13.75
CA LYS A 126 2.70 -40.31 12.94
C LYS A 126 2.40 -40.07 11.45
N LEU A 127 1.21 -39.60 11.13
CA LEU A 127 0.76 -39.30 9.76
C LEU A 127 1.69 -38.29 9.06
N PHE A 128 1.98 -37.15 9.68
CA PHE A 128 2.89 -36.14 9.11
C PHE A 128 4.38 -36.54 9.16
N SER A 129 4.80 -37.38 10.11
CA SER A 129 6.24 -37.64 10.37
C SER A 129 6.99 -38.28 9.21
N ARG A 130 6.30 -39.00 8.32
CA ARG A 130 6.87 -39.56 7.09
C ARG A 130 7.25 -38.44 6.11
N ALA A 131 6.34 -37.49 5.89
CA ALA A 131 6.48 -36.44 4.89
C ALA A 131 7.55 -35.39 5.27
N PHE A 132 7.69 -35.08 6.58
CA PHE A 132 8.77 -34.24 7.12
C PHE A 132 10.09 -35.00 7.41
N SER A 133 10.21 -36.28 7.05
CA SER A 133 11.47 -37.02 7.23
C SER A 133 12.57 -36.49 6.30
N ASN A 134 13.84 -36.52 6.76
CA ASN A 134 15.00 -36.11 5.96
C ASN A 134 15.01 -36.83 4.59
N SER A 135 14.67 -38.12 4.55
CA SER A 135 14.51 -38.91 3.32
C SER A 135 13.40 -38.42 2.38
N SER A 136 12.24 -37.98 2.90
CA SER A 136 11.14 -37.43 2.09
C SER A 136 11.53 -36.07 1.50
N LEU A 137 12.09 -35.19 2.32
CA LEU A 137 12.51 -33.85 1.89
C LEU A 137 13.59 -33.91 0.81
N ARG A 138 14.59 -34.79 0.95
CA ARG A 138 15.60 -35.04 -0.10
C ARG A 138 14.98 -35.57 -1.39
N ASN A 139 14.29 -36.70 -1.31
CA ASN A 139 13.88 -37.45 -2.50
C ASN A 139 12.73 -36.78 -3.28
N SER A 140 11.92 -35.94 -2.63
CA SER A 140 10.71 -35.36 -3.23
C SER A 140 10.70 -33.83 -3.29
N TRP A 141 11.54 -33.12 -2.54
CA TRP A 141 11.45 -31.66 -2.38
C TRP A 141 12.74 -30.87 -2.55
N GLU A 142 13.93 -31.49 -2.53
CA GLU A 142 15.22 -30.77 -2.62
C GLU A 142 15.27 -29.83 -3.84
N ALA A 143 14.84 -30.27 -5.01
CA ALA A 143 14.89 -29.48 -6.24
C ALA A 143 14.03 -28.20 -6.18
N GLU A 144 12.85 -28.25 -5.55
CA GLU A 144 11.97 -27.08 -5.42
C GLU A 144 12.45 -26.13 -4.31
N ILE A 145 12.92 -26.69 -3.19
CA ILE A 145 13.54 -25.90 -2.10
C ILE A 145 14.76 -25.15 -2.64
N ARG A 146 15.59 -25.83 -3.43
CA ARG A 146 16.74 -25.25 -4.15
C ARG A 146 16.34 -24.17 -5.14
N ARG A 147 15.33 -24.42 -5.99
CA ARG A 147 14.81 -23.43 -6.95
C ARG A 147 14.36 -22.14 -6.25
N LYS A 148 13.61 -22.27 -5.15
CA LYS A 148 13.14 -21.11 -4.37
C LYS A 148 14.24 -20.40 -3.60
N THR A 149 15.22 -21.15 -3.09
CA THR A 149 16.38 -20.55 -2.41
C THR A 149 17.22 -19.72 -3.39
N ILE A 150 17.51 -20.25 -4.58
CA ILE A 150 18.20 -19.53 -5.66
C ILE A 150 17.44 -18.26 -6.02
N LEU A 151 16.14 -18.38 -6.36
CA LEU A 151 15.31 -17.22 -6.74
C LEU A 151 15.25 -16.14 -5.65
N ALA A 152 15.27 -16.51 -4.37
CA ALA A 152 15.31 -15.54 -3.28
C ALA A 152 16.65 -14.80 -3.22
N VAL A 153 17.78 -15.50 -3.36
CA VAL A 153 19.12 -14.88 -3.36
C VAL A 153 19.31 -14.01 -4.62
N ASP A 154 18.89 -14.49 -5.80
CA ASP A 154 18.89 -13.71 -7.04
C ASP A 154 18.12 -12.40 -6.91
N ARG A 155 16.92 -12.45 -6.30
CA ARG A 155 16.10 -11.26 -6.05
C ARG A 155 16.74 -10.30 -5.04
N ILE A 156 17.33 -10.83 -3.96
CA ILE A 156 18.07 -10.05 -2.97
C ILE A 156 19.25 -9.32 -3.64
N GLU A 157 20.06 -10.03 -4.43
CA GLU A 157 21.21 -9.47 -5.14
C GLU A 157 20.78 -8.44 -6.20
N GLN A 158 19.77 -8.78 -7.01
CA GLN A 158 19.24 -7.89 -8.05
C GLN A 158 18.78 -6.56 -7.44
N THR A 159 17.92 -6.62 -6.42
CA THR A 159 17.44 -5.42 -5.72
C THR A 159 18.58 -4.63 -5.09
N ALA A 160 19.53 -5.28 -4.40
CA ALA A 160 20.68 -4.61 -3.79
C ALA A 160 21.59 -3.89 -4.79
N ARG A 161 21.66 -4.37 -6.04
CA ARG A 161 22.43 -3.73 -7.12
C ARG A 161 21.68 -2.60 -7.82
N THR A 162 20.34 -2.61 -7.84
CA THR A 162 19.54 -1.59 -8.52
C THR A 162 19.10 -0.44 -7.60
N GLU A 163 18.85 -0.70 -6.32
CA GLU A 163 18.29 0.29 -5.38
C GLU A 163 19.38 0.99 -4.57
N ARG A 164 19.38 2.34 -4.59
CA ARG A 164 20.41 3.16 -3.92
C ARG A 164 20.42 3.10 -2.38
N GLN A 165 19.46 2.41 -1.75
CA GLN A 165 19.30 2.37 -0.29
C GLN A 165 19.68 1.01 0.34
N GLY A 166 19.93 -0.02 -0.49
CA GLY A 166 20.11 -1.41 -0.05
C GLY A 166 18.86 -2.26 -0.32
N VAL A 167 18.69 -3.36 0.43
CA VAL A 167 17.58 -4.32 0.25
C VAL A 167 17.04 -4.81 1.60
N ASP A 168 15.72 -4.94 1.71
CA ASP A 168 15.11 -5.72 2.80
C ASP A 168 15.22 -7.22 2.50
N ILE A 169 16.18 -7.89 3.14
CA ILE A 169 16.33 -9.35 3.06
C ILE A 169 15.20 -10.10 3.76
N MET A 170 14.56 -9.50 4.78
CA MET A 170 13.51 -10.16 5.56
C MET A 170 12.24 -10.34 4.73
N LYS A 171 11.88 -9.33 3.92
CA LYS A 171 10.85 -9.47 2.88
C LYS A 171 11.07 -10.73 2.05
N TRP A 172 12.25 -10.87 1.44
CA TRP A 172 12.55 -11.98 0.53
C TRP A 172 12.59 -13.34 1.24
N TRP A 173 13.12 -13.40 2.47
CA TRP A 173 13.08 -14.61 3.29
C TRP A 173 11.65 -15.02 3.69
N THR A 174 10.76 -14.08 4.05
CA THR A 174 9.34 -14.38 4.35
C THR A 174 8.59 -14.86 3.11
N LEU A 175 8.82 -14.27 1.95
CA LEU A 175 8.26 -14.73 0.67
C LEU A 175 8.71 -16.17 0.36
N MET A 176 10.02 -16.43 0.46
CA MET A 176 10.63 -17.72 0.17
C MET A 176 10.14 -18.84 1.11
N ALA A 177 10.18 -18.60 2.43
CA ALA A 177 9.71 -19.57 3.41
C ALA A 177 8.21 -19.87 3.27
N THR A 178 7.38 -18.85 2.99
CA THR A 178 5.93 -19.07 2.83
C THR A 178 5.57 -19.81 1.56
N ASP A 179 6.12 -19.43 0.41
CA ASP A 179 5.88 -20.16 -0.85
C ASP A 179 6.40 -21.61 -0.77
N MET A 180 7.42 -21.86 0.04
CA MET A 180 7.97 -23.19 0.25
C MET A 180 7.06 -24.06 1.13
N ILE A 181 6.63 -23.59 2.30
CA ILE A 181 5.72 -24.37 3.16
C ILE A 181 4.33 -24.55 2.53
N THR A 182 3.84 -23.60 1.72
CA THR A 182 2.55 -23.74 1.01
C THR A 182 2.63 -24.76 -0.12
N HIS A 183 3.66 -24.68 -0.98
CA HIS A 183 3.86 -25.68 -2.04
C HIS A 183 4.07 -27.08 -1.45
N LEU A 184 4.91 -27.22 -0.42
CA LEU A 184 5.12 -28.49 0.28
C LEU A 184 3.83 -29.01 0.95
N SER A 185 2.96 -28.13 1.45
CA SER A 185 1.67 -28.49 2.06
C SER A 185 0.63 -28.95 1.03
N PHE A 186 0.39 -28.18 -0.03
CA PHE A 186 -0.79 -28.31 -0.90
C PHE A 186 -0.48 -28.80 -2.33
N GLY A 187 0.79 -28.78 -2.76
CA GLY A 187 1.16 -29.00 -4.16
C GLY A 187 1.07 -27.74 -5.04
N GLU A 188 0.73 -26.58 -4.49
CA GLU A 188 0.67 -25.30 -5.20
C GLU A 188 1.39 -24.19 -4.40
N SER A 189 2.18 -23.37 -5.10
CA SER A 189 2.84 -22.17 -4.55
C SER A 189 1.90 -20.97 -4.65
N PHE A 190 1.98 -20.01 -3.73
CA PHE A 190 1.29 -18.71 -3.92
C PHE A 190 2.03 -17.80 -4.92
N ALA A 191 3.23 -18.21 -5.36
CA ALA A 191 4.09 -17.53 -6.33
C ALA A 191 4.43 -16.07 -5.96
N MET A 192 4.44 -15.79 -4.65
CA MET A 192 4.74 -14.48 -4.08
C MET A 192 6.22 -14.14 -4.21
N LEU A 193 7.09 -15.16 -4.21
CA LEU A 193 8.52 -15.00 -4.42
C LEU A 193 8.84 -14.62 -5.87
N GLU A 194 8.22 -15.29 -6.84
CA GLU A 194 8.30 -14.95 -8.27
C GLU A 194 7.81 -13.51 -8.52
N GLN A 195 6.69 -13.12 -7.88
CA GLN A 195 6.05 -11.80 -8.00
C GLN A 195 6.70 -10.67 -7.17
N GLY A 196 7.50 -10.99 -6.15
CA GLY A 196 8.12 -10.02 -5.24
C GLY A 196 7.15 -9.25 -4.33
N LYS A 197 5.92 -9.75 -4.13
CA LYS A 197 4.82 -9.10 -3.40
C LYS A 197 4.16 -10.06 -2.41
N GLN A 198 3.87 -9.59 -1.20
CA GLN A 198 3.09 -10.34 -0.21
C GLN A 198 1.60 -10.34 -0.60
N THR A 199 0.87 -11.40 -0.25
CA THR A 199 -0.59 -11.48 -0.43
C THR A 199 -1.34 -11.04 0.84
N PRO A 200 -2.60 -10.59 0.76
CA PRO A 200 -3.42 -10.27 1.94
C PRO A 200 -3.58 -11.43 2.95
N TYR A 201 -3.31 -12.66 2.52
CA TYR A 201 -3.26 -13.83 3.38
C TYR A 201 -2.09 -13.76 4.39
N ILE A 202 -0.94 -13.17 4.03
CA ILE A 202 0.21 -12.96 4.93
C ILE A 202 -0.12 -11.96 6.02
N ASP A 203 -0.76 -10.85 5.66
CA ASP A 203 -1.29 -9.86 6.62
C ASP A 203 -2.22 -10.53 7.64
N ALA A 204 -3.11 -11.42 7.18
CA ALA A 204 -4.03 -12.15 8.04
C ALA A 204 -3.30 -13.11 8.98
N LEU A 205 -2.29 -13.85 8.50
CA LEU A 205 -1.47 -14.75 9.35
C LEU A 205 -0.77 -13.97 10.48
N GLN A 206 -0.15 -12.84 10.17
CA GLN A 206 0.49 -11.96 11.17
C GLN A 206 -0.54 -11.38 12.15
N ALA A 207 -1.68 -10.91 11.65
CA ALA A 207 -2.76 -10.37 12.49
C ALA A 207 -3.38 -11.44 13.41
N ALA A 208 -3.46 -12.70 12.97
CA ALA A 208 -4.00 -13.81 13.76
C ALA A 208 -3.07 -14.26 14.89
N LEU A 209 -1.74 -14.13 14.75
CA LEU A 209 -0.81 -14.31 15.88
C LEU A 209 -1.12 -13.31 17.01
N LEU A 210 -1.31 -12.04 16.67
CA LEU A 210 -1.71 -11.00 17.63
C LEU A 210 -3.13 -11.25 18.19
N GLY A 211 -4.07 -11.67 17.34
CA GLY A 211 -5.40 -12.11 17.75
C GLY A 211 -5.38 -13.27 18.75
N GLY A 212 -4.51 -14.26 18.54
CA GLY A 212 -4.29 -15.39 19.46
C GLY A 212 -3.76 -14.96 20.83
N VAL A 213 -2.78 -14.06 20.88
CA VAL A 213 -2.28 -13.50 22.14
C VAL A 213 -3.39 -12.73 22.87
N LEU A 214 -4.18 -11.92 22.14
CA LEU A 214 -5.28 -11.16 22.71
C LEU A 214 -6.43 -12.06 23.20
N ARG A 215 -6.77 -13.14 22.49
CA ARG A 215 -7.70 -14.19 22.95
C ARG A 215 -7.23 -14.81 24.26
N SER A 216 -5.95 -15.17 24.34
CA SER A 216 -5.41 -15.89 25.49
C SER A 216 -5.26 -15.02 26.75
N GLU A 217 -4.84 -13.76 26.60
CA GLU A 217 -4.54 -12.88 27.75
C GLU A 217 -5.67 -11.91 28.10
N SER A 218 -6.53 -11.52 27.15
CA SER A 218 -7.63 -10.59 27.37
C SER A 218 -8.84 -10.85 26.46
N PRO A 219 -9.55 -11.98 26.65
CA PRO A 219 -10.67 -12.39 25.78
C PRO A 219 -11.83 -11.38 25.76
N LEU A 220 -12.01 -10.59 26.82
CA LEU A 220 -13.00 -9.49 26.84
C LEU A 220 -12.63 -8.36 25.89
N ILE A 221 -11.35 -7.97 25.82
CA ILE A 221 -10.89 -6.95 24.85
C ILE A 221 -11.02 -7.53 23.44
N TYR A 222 -10.60 -8.79 23.22
CA TYR A 222 -10.75 -9.44 21.91
C TYR A 222 -12.20 -9.47 21.41
N ALA A 223 -13.17 -9.79 22.30
CA ALA A 223 -14.59 -9.73 21.98
C ALA A 223 -15.06 -8.31 21.63
N MET A 224 -14.52 -7.28 22.29
CA MET A 224 -14.84 -5.88 21.98
C MET A 224 -14.26 -5.39 20.65
N LEU A 225 -13.10 -5.90 20.19
CA LEU A 225 -12.48 -5.47 18.92
C LEU A 225 -13.43 -5.60 17.72
N ARG A 226 -14.24 -6.67 17.69
CA ARG A 226 -15.27 -6.92 16.65
C ARG A 226 -16.32 -5.81 16.54
N HIS A 227 -16.50 -5.02 17.59
CA HIS A 227 -17.46 -3.92 17.66
C HIS A 227 -16.84 -2.52 17.53
N LEU A 228 -15.52 -2.42 17.37
CA LEU A 228 -14.84 -1.13 17.17
C LEU A 228 -14.74 -0.79 15.67
N PRO A 229 -15.16 0.40 15.23
CA PRO A 229 -15.12 0.81 13.82
C PRO A 229 -13.72 1.31 13.39
N PHE A 230 -12.66 0.66 13.87
CA PHE A 230 -11.27 1.00 13.53
C PHE A 230 -10.65 -0.12 12.68
N GLU A 231 -10.07 0.25 11.55
CA GLU A 231 -9.50 -0.68 10.56
C GLU A 231 -8.55 -1.72 11.19
N GLY A 232 -7.57 -1.28 11.99
CA GLY A 232 -6.63 -2.18 12.67
C GLY A 232 -7.28 -3.12 13.70
N ALA A 233 -8.40 -2.72 14.33
CA ALA A 233 -9.17 -3.60 15.22
C ALA A 233 -9.93 -4.66 14.42
N GLN A 234 -10.55 -4.27 13.30
CA GLN A 234 -11.26 -5.18 12.39
C GLN A 234 -10.29 -6.16 11.68
N ARG A 235 -9.08 -5.71 11.31
CA ARG A 235 -8.02 -6.55 10.71
C ARG A 235 -7.62 -7.70 11.65
N ILE A 236 -7.40 -7.40 12.94
CA ILE A 236 -7.12 -8.43 13.96
C ILE A 236 -8.35 -9.33 14.20
N ALA A 237 -9.55 -8.75 14.22
CA ALA A 237 -10.77 -9.44 14.61
C ALA A 237 -11.35 -10.38 13.53
N SER A 238 -10.96 -10.20 12.27
CA SER A 238 -11.38 -10.98 11.09
C SER A 238 -10.26 -11.86 10.49
N ALA A 239 -9.04 -11.76 11.02
CA ALA A 239 -7.86 -12.49 10.55
C ALA A 239 -8.08 -14.01 10.46
N ASP A 240 -8.65 -14.62 11.51
CA ASP A 240 -8.91 -16.07 11.53
C ASP A 240 -9.92 -16.50 10.45
N ASP A 241 -10.92 -15.65 10.17
CA ASP A 241 -11.96 -15.92 9.18
C ASP A 241 -11.37 -15.88 7.75
N MET A 242 -10.44 -14.95 7.48
CA MET A 242 -9.68 -14.93 6.22
C MET A 242 -8.76 -16.15 6.08
N ILE A 243 -8.08 -16.56 7.15
CA ILE A 243 -7.22 -17.75 7.15
C ILE A 243 -8.03 -19.02 6.88
N HIS A 244 -9.17 -19.18 7.56
CA HIS A 244 -10.05 -20.33 7.40
C HIS A 244 -10.55 -20.47 5.95
N ASN A 245 -11.02 -19.37 5.35
CA ASN A 245 -11.52 -19.36 3.97
C ASN A 245 -10.45 -19.76 2.93
N HIS A 246 -9.19 -19.34 3.12
CA HIS A 246 -8.09 -19.77 2.26
C HIS A 246 -7.69 -21.25 2.50
N GLY A 247 -7.72 -21.72 3.75
CA GLY A 247 -7.50 -23.14 4.07
C GLY A 247 -8.54 -24.04 3.38
N VAL A 248 -9.81 -23.61 3.33
CA VAL A 248 -10.88 -24.29 2.57
C VAL A 248 -10.57 -24.35 1.08
N LEU A 249 -10.03 -23.29 0.49
CA LEU A 249 -9.66 -23.25 -0.93
C LEU A 249 -8.48 -24.20 -1.23
N ALA A 250 -7.41 -24.13 -0.45
CA ALA A 250 -6.23 -24.98 -0.63
C ALA A 250 -6.56 -26.48 -0.48
N ALA A 251 -7.40 -26.84 0.51
CA ALA A 251 -7.87 -28.21 0.69
C ALA A 251 -8.77 -28.70 -0.47
N ARG A 252 -9.49 -27.81 -1.17
CA ARG A 252 -10.27 -28.14 -2.38
C ARG A 252 -9.38 -28.32 -3.60
N ASN A 253 -8.42 -27.42 -3.85
CA ASN A 253 -7.49 -27.53 -4.97
C ASN A 253 -6.72 -28.86 -4.91
N MET A 254 -6.19 -29.20 -3.73
CA MET A 254 -5.51 -30.46 -3.44
C MET A 254 -6.36 -31.71 -3.78
N ARG A 255 -7.69 -31.66 -3.58
CA ARG A 255 -8.60 -32.77 -3.92
C ARG A 255 -9.02 -32.82 -5.39
N ASN A 256 -8.93 -31.68 -6.10
CA ASN A 256 -9.39 -31.56 -7.49
C ASN A 256 -8.29 -31.82 -8.52
N GLY A 257 -7.02 -31.59 -8.17
CA GLY A 257 -5.89 -32.05 -8.98
C GLY A 257 -5.83 -33.58 -9.03
N GLN A 258 -5.52 -34.16 -10.20
CA GLN A 258 -5.29 -35.60 -10.29
C GLN A 258 -4.13 -35.99 -9.35
N GLY A 259 -4.38 -36.95 -8.47
CA GLY A 259 -3.64 -37.10 -7.21
C GLY A 259 -2.15 -37.34 -7.37
N ASN A 260 -1.36 -36.29 -7.16
CA ASN A 260 0.09 -36.40 -7.03
C ASN A 260 0.45 -36.55 -5.54
N THR A 261 0.90 -37.73 -5.13
CA THR A 261 1.12 -38.15 -3.72
C THR A 261 2.34 -37.49 -3.04
N MET A 262 2.81 -36.36 -3.56
CA MET A 262 4.03 -35.67 -3.16
C MET A 262 3.83 -34.72 -1.95
N ASN A 263 2.71 -33.99 -1.89
CA ASN A 263 2.46 -32.95 -0.88
C ASN A 263 2.10 -33.53 0.51
N LEU A 264 2.29 -32.74 1.57
CA LEU A 264 2.12 -33.20 2.97
C LEU A 264 0.74 -33.81 3.20
N PHE A 265 -0.32 -33.12 2.77
CA PHE A 265 -1.68 -33.51 3.09
C PHE A 265 -2.16 -34.70 2.24
N GLY A 266 -1.66 -34.87 1.02
CA GLY A 266 -1.84 -36.07 0.20
C GLY A 266 -1.10 -37.29 0.78
N GLN A 267 0.15 -37.13 1.23
CA GLN A 267 0.87 -38.18 1.96
C GLN A 267 0.15 -38.56 3.27
N MET A 268 -0.39 -37.57 3.98
CA MET A 268 -1.16 -37.74 5.22
C MET A 268 -2.51 -38.44 4.99
N LEU A 269 -3.20 -38.16 3.87
CA LEU A 269 -4.43 -38.86 3.48
C LEU A 269 -4.16 -40.31 3.06
N ALA A 270 -3.15 -40.56 2.24
CA ALA A 270 -2.74 -41.94 1.91
C ALA A 270 -2.36 -42.74 3.17
N ALA A 271 -1.68 -42.10 4.14
CA ALA A 271 -1.39 -42.69 5.44
C ALA A 271 -2.62 -42.77 6.38
N SER A 272 -3.72 -42.04 6.10
CA SER A 272 -5.00 -42.19 6.79
C SER A 272 -5.72 -43.46 6.35
N ASP A 273 -5.66 -43.77 5.05
CA ASP A 273 -6.32 -44.94 4.47
C ASP A 273 -5.57 -46.23 4.82
N ASP A 274 -4.23 -46.20 4.92
CA ASP A 274 -3.39 -47.30 5.45
C ASP A 274 -3.66 -47.64 6.93
N TYR A 275 -4.31 -46.75 7.71
CA TYR A 275 -4.52 -46.92 9.15
C TYR A 275 -6.00 -46.78 9.54
N GLU A 276 -6.72 -47.90 9.57
CA GLU A 276 -8.15 -48.10 9.93
C GLU A 276 -8.70 -47.39 11.20
N LYS A 277 -7.85 -46.70 11.98
CA LYS A 277 -8.16 -46.13 13.30
C LYS A 277 -7.90 -44.63 13.41
N ALA A 278 -7.65 -43.93 12.30
CA ALA A 278 -7.34 -42.50 12.29
C ALA A 278 -7.95 -41.76 11.09
N THR A 279 -9.29 -41.78 10.96
CA THR A 279 -9.99 -40.96 9.95
C THR A 279 -9.74 -39.46 10.15
N ILE A 280 -9.43 -38.77 9.05
CA ILE A 280 -9.13 -37.34 9.00
C ILE A 280 -10.26 -36.61 8.29
N THR A 281 -10.79 -35.53 8.88
CA THR A 281 -11.84 -34.71 8.22
C THR A 281 -11.24 -33.58 7.39
N ASP A 282 -12.00 -33.04 6.43
CA ASP A 282 -11.59 -31.82 5.71
C ASP A 282 -11.36 -30.61 6.63
N LYS A 283 -12.07 -30.58 7.77
CA LYS A 283 -11.84 -29.55 8.79
C LYS A 283 -10.45 -29.71 9.43
N ASP A 284 -10.02 -30.95 9.70
CA ASP A 284 -8.67 -31.21 10.22
C ASP A 284 -7.61 -30.70 9.24
N VAL A 285 -7.78 -30.97 7.94
CA VAL A 285 -6.85 -30.51 6.89
C VAL A 285 -6.71 -28.99 6.93
N GLN A 286 -7.84 -28.28 7.02
CA GLN A 286 -7.88 -26.81 7.08
C GLN A 286 -7.27 -26.24 8.36
N ASP A 287 -7.61 -26.82 9.51
CA ASP A 287 -7.14 -26.37 10.83
C ASP A 287 -5.64 -26.67 11.00
N GLU A 288 -5.11 -27.80 10.47
CA GLU A 288 -3.67 -28.10 10.45
C GLU A 288 -2.91 -27.25 9.40
N ALA A 289 -3.53 -26.94 8.25
CA ALA A 289 -2.93 -26.14 7.18
C ALA A 289 -2.52 -24.74 7.66
N GLY A 290 -3.43 -24.02 8.32
CA GLY A 290 -3.12 -22.71 8.90
C GLY A 290 -1.99 -22.78 9.94
N ASN A 291 -2.00 -23.81 10.79
CA ASN A 291 -0.94 -24.02 11.80
C ASN A 291 0.43 -24.29 11.17
N LEU A 292 0.50 -25.07 10.08
CA LEU A 292 1.77 -25.39 9.41
C LEU A 292 2.36 -24.18 8.69
N ILE A 293 1.55 -23.36 8.02
CA ILE A 293 2.05 -22.17 7.31
C ILE A 293 2.67 -21.17 8.29
N VAL A 294 1.96 -20.81 9.38
CA VAL A 294 2.52 -19.92 10.43
C VAL A 294 3.83 -20.49 11.00
N ALA A 295 3.87 -21.81 11.25
CA ALA A 295 5.04 -22.45 11.81
C ALA A 295 6.26 -22.49 10.86
N GLY A 296 6.05 -22.67 9.54
CA GLY A 296 7.12 -22.73 8.55
C GLY A 296 7.59 -21.38 8.03
N SER A 297 6.67 -20.42 7.84
CA SER A 297 6.96 -19.11 7.24
C SER A 297 7.86 -18.23 8.13
N ASP A 298 7.30 -17.72 9.23
CA ASP A 298 7.97 -16.71 10.06
C ASP A 298 9.23 -17.28 10.71
N THR A 299 9.24 -18.56 11.10
CA THR A 299 10.34 -19.09 11.91
C THR A 299 11.65 -19.24 11.15
N THR A 300 11.61 -19.72 9.90
CA THR A 300 12.80 -19.74 9.01
C THR A 300 13.20 -18.32 8.62
N ALA A 301 12.24 -17.47 8.20
CA ALA A 301 12.53 -16.12 7.72
C ALA A 301 13.19 -15.20 8.78
N ILE A 302 12.68 -15.24 10.01
CA ILE A 302 13.24 -14.51 11.15
C ILE A 302 14.65 -15.02 11.47
N THR A 303 14.84 -16.35 11.50
CA THR A 303 16.14 -16.96 11.82
C THR A 303 17.20 -16.60 10.76
N LEU A 304 16.86 -16.65 9.46
CA LEU A 304 17.76 -16.20 8.37
C LEU A 304 18.11 -14.72 8.48
N THR A 305 17.14 -13.86 8.80
CA THR A 305 17.35 -12.42 8.95
C THR A 305 18.35 -12.11 10.07
N TYR A 306 18.19 -12.75 11.23
CA TYR A 306 19.16 -12.62 12.34
C TYR A 306 20.52 -13.26 12.03
N LEU A 307 20.57 -14.36 11.26
CA LEU A 307 21.83 -14.99 10.85
C LEU A 307 22.66 -14.02 10.01
N VAL A 308 22.08 -13.49 8.93
CA VAL A 308 22.78 -12.59 8.01
C VAL A 308 23.24 -11.33 8.76
N TRP A 309 22.38 -10.70 9.55
CA TRP A 309 22.76 -9.53 10.35
C TRP A 309 23.90 -9.83 11.35
N ALA A 310 23.83 -10.94 12.09
CA ALA A 310 24.87 -11.29 13.07
C ALA A 310 26.23 -11.58 12.44
N VAL A 311 26.25 -12.20 11.25
CA VAL A 311 27.48 -12.48 10.49
C VAL A 311 28.04 -11.20 9.85
N LEU A 312 27.21 -10.36 9.23
CA LEU A 312 27.65 -9.11 8.59
C LEU A 312 28.19 -8.07 9.61
N LYS A 313 27.80 -8.16 10.88
CA LYS A 313 28.43 -7.38 11.96
C LYS A 313 29.83 -7.87 12.37
N GLN A 314 30.32 -8.98 11.81
CA GLN A 314 31.63 -9.56 12.11
C GLN A 314 32.39 -9.87 10.81
N PRO A 315 33.05 -8.88 10.17
CA PRO A 315 33.72 -9.06 8.87
C PRO A 315 34.70 -10.24 8.83
N THR A 316 35.43 -10.52 9.91
CA THR A 316 36.30 -11.71 10.00
C THR A 316 35.53 -13.03 9.98
N LEU A 317 34.36 -13.10 10.60
CA LEU A 317 33.50 -14.29 10.57
C LEU A 317 32.84 -14.44 9.19
N GLN A 318 32.37 -13.34 8.61
CA GLN A 318 31.88 -13.29 7.23
C GLN A 318 32.93 -13.81 6.25
N SER A 319 34.14 -13.24 6.22
CA SER A 319 35.19 -13.69 5.28
C SER A 319 35.52 -15.18 5.42
N ARG A 320 35.49 -15.71 6.65
CA ARG A 320 35.74 -17.14 6.93
C ARG A 320 34.59 -18.04 6.49
N LEU A 321 33.34 -17.58 6.61
CA LEU A 321 32.18 -18.29 6.06
C LEU A 321 32.18 -18.24 4.52
N GLU A 322 32.45 -17.09 3.92
CA GLU A 322 32.62 -16.93 2.47
C GLU A 322 33.74 -17.84 1.92
N GLU A 323 34.85 -17.99 2.65
CA GLU A 323 35.93 -18.94 2.32
C GLU A 323 35.48 -20.40 2.37
N GLU A 324 34.70 -20.81 3.38
CA GLU A 324 34.19 -22.19 3.50
C GLU A 324 33.19 -22.49 2.37
N VAL A 325 32.17 -21.63 2.17
CA VAL A 325 31.14 -21.86 1.16
C VAL A 325 31.65 -21.68 -0.27
N ALA A 326 32.79 -21.02 -0.49
CA ALA A 326 33.47 -20.97 -1.79
C ALA A 326 34.26 -22.26 -2.13
N GLN A 327 34.54 -23.13 -1.15
CA GLN A 327 35.28 -24.40 -1.37
C GLN A 327 34.39 -25.62 -1.65
N LEU A 328 33.11 -25.54 -1.31
CA LEU A 328 32.11 -26.58 -1.63
C LEU A 328 31.84 -26.64 -3.15
N SER A 329 31.25 -27.73 -3.65
CA SER A 329 30.88 -27.88 -5.07
C SER A 329 29.98 -26.74 -5.57
N PRO A 330 29.94 -26.45 -6.89
CA PRO A 330 28.96 -25.53 -7.48
C PRO A 330 27.52 -25.88 -7.10
N ASP A 331 27.22 -27.18 -7.03
CA ASP A 331 25.90 -27.73 -6.78
C ASP A 331 25.44 -27.62 -5.32
N LEU A 332 26.32 -27.31 -4.35
CA LEU A 332 25.97 -27.22 -2.92
C LEU A 332 25.11 -28.40 -2.45
N THR A 333 25.65 -29.61 -2.50
CA THR A 333 24.88 -30.81 -2.14
C THR A 333 24.56 -30.84 -0.64
N LEU A 334 23.45 -31.47 -0.27
CA LEU A 334 23.02 -31.51 1.13
C LEU A 334 23.98 -32.26 2.07
N ALA A 335 24.88 -33.09 1.54
CA ALA A 335 25.94 -33.73 2.31
C ALA A 335 27.05 -32.71 2.65
N GLU A 336 27.55 -31.97 1.65
CA GLU A 336 28.54 -30.91 1.85
C GLU A 336 28.03 -29.83 2.81
N LEU A 337 26.75 -29.46 2.72
CA LEU A 337 26.09 -28.52 3.62
C LEU A 337 25.86 -29.07 5.04
N GLU A 338 25.94 -30.39 5.24
CA GLU A 338 25.91 -31.02 6.56
C GLU A 338 27.30 -31.15 7.19
N ASP A 339 28.33 -31.35 6.37
CA ASP A 339 29.73 -31.46 6.80
C ASP A 339 30.45 -30.10 6.96
N ALA A 340 29.94 -29.02 6.34
CA ALA A 340 30.45 -27.65 6.47
C ALA A 340 30.38 -27.14 7.93
N GLN A 341 31.53 -27.05 8.59
CA GLN A 341 31.60 -26.91 10.05
C GLN A 341 31.24 -25.50 10.51
N LEU A 342 31.76 -24.46 9.85
CA LEU A 342 31.52 -23.08 10.23
C LEU A 342 30.08 -22.67 9.90
N LEU A 343 29.56 -23.05 8.73
CA LEU A 343 28.16 -22.91 8.35
C LEU A 343 27.21 -23.48 9.42
N ASN A 344 27.41 -24.74 9.83
CA ASN A 344 26.57 -25.38 10.85
C ASN A 344 26.77 -24.77 12.24
N SER A 345 27.99 -24.34 12.59
CA SER A 345 28.28 -23.67 13.87
C SER A 345 27.59 -22.31 13.99
N ILE A 346 27.62 -21.51 12.91
CA ILE A 346 26.91 -20.23 12.81
C ILE A 346 25.40 -20.44 12.91
N ILE A 347 24.83 -21.41 12.19
CA ILE A 347 23.40 -21.73 12.26
C ILE A 347 22.99 -22.13 13.70
N GLU A 348 23.79 -22.93 14.40
CA GLU A 348 23.49 -23.34 15.78
C GLU A 348 23.65 -22.20 16.79
N GLU A 349 24.59 -21.26 16.59
CA GLU A 349 24.68 -20.03 17.39
C GLU A 349 23.50 -19.08 17.11
N THR A 350 23.07 -18.93 15.86
CA THR A 350 21.85 -18.17 15.53
C THR A 350 20.63 -18.81 16.17
N LEU A 351 20.49 -20.13 16.12
CA LEU A 351 19.39 -20.83 16.81
C LEU A 351 19.48 -20.70 18.34
N ARG A 352 20.69 -20.62 18.92
CA ARG A 352 20.87 -20.35 20.36
C ARG A 352 20.37 -18.95 20.74
N LEU A 353 20.83 -17.91 20.05
CA LEU A 353 20.55 -16.52 20.43
C LEU A 353 19.24 -15.97 19.86
N TYR A 354 18.94 -16.28 18.61
CA TYR A 354 17.94 -15.63 17.76
C TYR A 354 16.93 -16.61 17.12
N GLY A 355 16.91 -17.87 17.55
CA GLY A 355 15.91 -18.85 17.09
C GLY A 355 14.48 -18.35 17.38
N ALA A 356 13.62 -18.37 16.36
CA ALA A 356 12.38 -17.58 16.32
C ALA A 356 11.33 -17.87 17.42
N ALA A 357 11.38 -19.01 18.12
CA ALA A 357 10.42 -19.39 19.16
C ALA A 357 11.05 -19.63 20.55
N PRO A 358 11.74 -18.64 21.17
CA PRO A 358 12.54 -18.86 22.37
C PRO A 358 11.72 -18.77 23.67
N GLY A 359 10.41 -18.51 23.57
CA GLY A 359 9.52 -18.19 24.67
C GLY A 359 9.03 -19.37 25.51
N ALA A 360 8.01 -19.10 26.33
CA ALA A 360 7.47 -20.06 27.29
C ALA A 360 6.77 -21.25 26.61
N LEU A 361 7.12 -22.46 27.06
CA LEU A 361 6.51 -23.72 26.66
C LEU A 361 5.76 -24.38 27.84
N PRO A 362 4.58 -23.86 28.23
CA PRO A 362 3.88 -24.29 29.44
C PRO A 362 3.45 -25.77 29.42
N ARG A 363 3.43 -26.38 30.61
CA ARG A 363 2.92 -27.73 30.84
C ARG A 363 2.12 -27.78 32.13
N THR A 364 1.14 -28.67 32.20
CA THR A 364 0.37 -28.91 33.43
C THR A 364 1.04 -30.01 34.26
N VAL A 365 1.22 -29.76 35.56
CA VAL A 365 1.80 -30.72 36.52
C VAL A 365 0.86 -31.93 36.72
N PRO A 366 1.37 -33.17 36.67
CA PRO A 366 0.58 -34.40 36.85
C PRO A 366 -0.18 -34.51 38.18
N GLU A 367 -1.21 -35.36 38.23
CA GLU A 367 -2.06 -35.59 39.42
C GLU A 367 -1.29 -36.00 40.69
N GLN A 368 -0.19 -36.72 40.57
CA GLN A 368 0.68 -37.07 41.70
C GLN A 368 1.51 -35.89 42.26
N GLY A 369 1.39 -34.70 41.66
CA GLY A 369 2.24 -33.54 41.94
C GLY A 369 3.67 -33.72 41.42
N TRP A 370 4.55 -32.78 41.77
CA TRP A 370 5.95 -32.81 41.38
C TRP A 370 6.85 -32.20 42.47
N THR A 371 8.12 -32.58 42.51
CA THR A 371 9.11 -32.05 43.46
C THR A 371 10.38 -31.70 42.71
N ILE A 372 10.82 -30.44 42.85
CA ILE A 372 11.97 -29.88 42.14
C ILE A 372 12.70 -28.87 43.04
N SER A 373 14.03 -28.94 43.09
CA SER A 373 14.91 -28.03 43.85
C SER A 373 14.46 -27.77 45.31
N GLY A 374 13.92 -28.80 45.98
CA GLY A 374 13.41 -28.74 47.35
C GLY A 374 11.96 -28.26 47.51
N TYR A 375 11.32 -27.80 46.44
CA TYR A 375 9.92 -27.35 46.43
C TYR A 375 8.96 -28.44 45.96
N GLN A 376 7.77 -28.50 46.55
CA GLN A 376 6.67 -29.35 46.11
C GLN A 376 5.64 -28.51 45.33
N ILE A 377 5.43 -28.85 44.06
CA ILE A 377 4.48 -28.19 43.17
C ILE A 377 3.22 -29.07 43.04
N PRO A 378 2.01 -28.55 43.32
CA PRO A 378 0.80 -29.35 43.35
C PRO A 378 0.29 -29.71 41.94
N PRO A 379 -0.54 -30.76 41.81
CA PRO A 379 -1.20 -31.10 40.55
C PRO A 379 -1.99 -29.94 39.95
N GLY A 380 -2.08 -29.89 38.63
CA GLY A 380 -2.83 -28.86 37.90
C GLY A 380 -2.12 -27.50 37.76
N THR A 381 -1.01 -27.26 38.47
CA THR A 381 -0.18 -26.05 38.31
C THR A 381 0.38 -25.97 36.88
N GLU A 382 0.51 -24.76 36.33
CA GLU A 382 1.23 -24.55 35.08
C GLU A 382 2.73 -24.31 35.35
N VAL A 383 3.58 -25.11 34.71
CA VAL A 383 5.05 -24.96 34.74
C VAL A 383 5.56 -24.58 33.36
N SER A 384 6.26 -23.45 33.27
CA SER A 384 6.77 -22.87 32.03
C SER A 384 8.29 -22.97 31.97
N THR A 385 8.79 -23.42 30.83
CA THR A 385 10.22 -23.44 30.50
C THR A 385 10.44 -22.55 29.28
N GLN A 386 11.50 -21.74 29.23
CA GLN A 386 11.80 -20.89 28.06
C GLN A 386 13.24 -21.08 27.59
N ALA A 387 13.42 -21.29 26.29
CA ALA A 387 14.74 -21.48 25.70
C ALA A 387 15.60 -20.21 25.84
N TYR A 388 14.98 -19.02 25.82
CA TYR A 388 15.67 -17.73 25.96
C TYR A 388 16.66 -17.69 27.15
N THR A 389 16.21 -18.11 28.33
CA THR A 389 17.00 -18.15 29.57
C THR A 389 17.99 -19.31 29.58
N LEU A 390 17.57 -20.52 29.20
CA LEU A 390 18.43 -21.70 29.17
C LEU A 390 19.62 -21.53 28.22
N HIS A 391 19.38 -20.90 27.07
CA HIS A 391 20.40 -20.56 26.08
C HIS A 391 21.32 -19.42 26.53
N ARG A 392 20.94 -18.63 27.55
CA ARG A 392 21.67 -17.46 28.06
C ARG A 392 22.23 -17.66 29.47
N ASP A 393 22.17 -18.86 30.01
CA ASP A 393 22.68 -19.18 31.34
C ASP A 393 24.23 -19.19 31.36
N PRO A 394 24.91 -18.29 32.10
CA PRO A 394 26.37 -18.25 32.18
C PRO A 394 26.98 -19.49 32.85
N ARG A 395 26.18 -20.32 33.54
CA ARG A 395 26.60 -21.62 34.08
C ARG A 395 26.74 -22.69 32.98
N VAL A 396 26.16 -22.44 31.80
CA VAL A 396 26.05 -23.41 30.70
C VAL A 396 26.80 -22.92 29.46
N PHE A 397 26.67 -21.65 29.11
CA PHE A 397 27.32 -21.02 27.96
C PHE A 397 28.21 -19.86 28.42
N GLN A 398 29.51 -19.95 28.16
CA GLN A 398 30.43 -18.83 28.38
C GLN A 398 30.04 -17.63 27.49
N ASP A 399 30.16 -16.41 28.01
CA ASP A 399 29.82 -15.16 27.31
C ASP A 399 28.44 -15.24 26.62
N PRO A 400 27.38 -15.57 27.39
CA PRO A 400 26.12 -16.10 26.86
C PRO A 400 25.30 -15.13 26.02
N HIS A 401 25.57 -13.82 26.12
CA HIS A 401 24.88 -12.80 25.33
C HIS A 401 25.60 -12.45 24.02
N SER A 402 26.87 -12.86 23.87
CA SER A 402 27.68 -12.61 22.69
C SER A 402 27.44 -13.65 21.60
N PHE A 403 27.36 -13.22 20.34
CA PHE A 403 27.31 -14.12 19.18
C PHE A 403 28.71 -14.59 18.82
N ASP A 404 29.00 -15.86 19.10
CA ASP A 404 30.23 -16.56 18.74
C ASP A 404 29.92 -17.63 17.69
N GLY A 405 30.20 -17.32 16.43
CA GLY A 405 30.00 -18.24 15.31
C GLY A 405 30.87 -19.51 15.36
N TYR A 406 31.88 -19.57 16.23
CA TYR A 406 32.75 -20.75 16.40
C TYR A 406 32.31 -21.67 17.56
N ARG A 407 31.33 -21.26 18.36
CA ARG A 407 30.90 -21.93 19.60
C ARG A 407 30.52 -23.42 19.42
N PHE A 408 29.98 -23.79 18.26
CA PHE A 408 29.47 -25.12 17.96
C PHE A 408 30.35 -25.91 16.97
N MET A 409 31.51 -25.37 16.58
CA MET A 409 32.48 -26.01 15.65
C MET A 409 32.85 -27.45 16.06
N ASN A 410 32.92 -27.71 17.38
CA ASN A 410 33.16 -29.05 17.89
C ASN A 410 32.05 -29.54 18.84
N LYS A 411 31.14 -30.33 18.28
CA LYS A 411 30.01 -30.94 19.01
C LYS A 411 30.43 -32.04 19.99
N SER A 412 31.66 -32.56 19.88
CA SER A 412 32.18 -33.54 20.84
C SER A 412 32.51 -32.90 22.18
N THR A 413 33.00 -31.65 22.18
CA THR A 413 33.35 -30.90 23.40
C THR A 413 32.16 -30.30 24.16
N MET A 414 30.95 -30.31 23.58
CA MET A 414 29.74 -29.84 24.28
C MET A 414 29.41 -30.70 25.51
N SER A 415 29.16 -30.05 26.65
CA SER A 415 28.79 -30.73 27.90
C SER A 415 27.37 -31.32 27.86
N ALA A 416 27.07 -32.23 28.79
CA ALA A 416 25.73 -32.79 28.95
C ALA A 416 24.68 -31.72 29.32
N GLN A 417 25.09 -30.68 30.06
CA GLN A 417 24.22 -29.55 30.40
C GLN A 417 23.94 -28.66 29.18
N GLN A 418 24.95 -28.36 28.35
CA GLN A 418 24.77 -27.64 27.09
C GLN A 418 23.83 -28.38 26.14
N LYS A 419 24.00 -29.70 26.01
CA LYS A 419 23.15 -30.58 25.19
C LYS A 419 21.71 -30.69 25.71
N ALA A 420 21.47 -30.52 27.01
CA ALA A 420 20.14 -30.51 27.61
C ALA A 420 19.46 -29.12 27.59
N ALA A 421 20.25 -28.04 27.65
CA ALA A 421 19.76 -26.67 27.62
C ALA A 421 19.48 -26.16 26.19
N PHE A 422 20.21 -26.66 25.18
CA PHE A 422 20.02 -26.27 23.79
C PHE A 422 18.76 -26.92 23.18
N MET A 423 17.66 -26.17 23.20
CA MET A 423 16.33 -26.62 22.76
C MET A 423 15.61 -25.62 21.81
N PRO A 424 16.27 -25.11 20.75
CA PRO A 424 15.68 -24.09 19.85
C PRO A 424 14.40 -24.56 19.13
N PHE A 425 14.22 -25.86 18.95
CA PHE A 425 13.04 -26.48 18.35
C PHE A 425 12.04 -27.03 19.38
N GLY A 426 12.19 -26.66 20.66
CA GLY A 426 11.56 -27.35 21.78
C GLY A 426 12.23 -28.69 22.09
N ALA A 427 11.58 -29.54 22.89
CA ALA A 427 12.16 -30.79 23.40
C ALA A 427 11.16 -31.95 23.46
N GLY A 428 11.69 -33.17 23.52
CA GLY A 428 10.94 -34.40 23.79
C GLY A 428 9.93 -34.78 22.71
N SER A 429 8.87 -35.50 23.07
CA SER A 429 7.84 -35.97 22.12
C SER A 429 6.98 -34.86 21.49
N ARG A 430 7.22 -33.60 21.88
CA ARG A 430 6.54 -32.39 21.37
C ARG A 430 7.49 -31.43 20.65
N ILE A 431 8.73 -31.84 20.36
CA ILE A 431 9.70 -31.09 19.53
C ILE A 431 9.12 -30.74 18.16
N CYS A 432 9.66 -29.71 17.49
CA CYS A 432 9.25 -29.28 16.15
C CYS A 432 9.09 -30.47 15.17
N LEU A 433 8.10 -30.36 14.29
CA LEU A 433 7.82 -31.35 13.24
C LEU A 433 8.69 -31.11 12.00
N GLY A 434 8.77 -29.85 11.55
CA GLY A 434 9.56 -29.43 10.39
C GLY A 434 11.05 -29.22 10.64
N ILE A 435 11.64 -29.80 11.69
CA ILE A 435 13.04 -29.57 12.08
C ILE A 435 14.04 -29.88 10.94
N HIS A 436 13.79 -30.94 10.16
CA HIS A 436 14.65 -31.28 9.01
C HIS A 436 14.50 -30.32 7.84
N LEU A 437 13.30 -29.74 7.64
CA LEU A 437 13.05 -28.74 6.62
C LEU A 437 13.79 -27.44 7.00
N ALA A 438 13.59 -26.93 8.22
CA ALA A 438 14.25 -25.73 8.71
C ALA A 438 15.78 -25.80 8.62
N TYR A 439 16.42 -26.92 9.01
CA TYR A 439 17.87 -27.07 8.85
C TYR A 439 18.34 -27.08 7.38
N LEU A 440 17.54 -27.64 6.47
CA LEU A 440 17.84 -27.71 5.04
C LEU A 440 17.72 -26.32 4.39
N GLU A 441 16.64 -25.59 4.70
CA GLU A 441 16.42 -24.20 4.32
C GLU A 441 17.54 -23.28 4.84
N LEU A 442 17.84 -23.35 6.14
CA LEU A 442 18.86 -22.51 6.79
C LEU A 442 20.25 -22.70 6.18
N ARG A 443 20.66 -23.95 5.93
CA ARG A 443 21.96 -24.26 5.30
C ARG A 443 22.02 -23.75 3.87
N LEU A 444 21.03 -24.08 3.05
CA LEU A 444 21.06 -23.78 1.63
C LEU A 444 20.99 -22.27 1.37
N ALA A 445 20.09 -21.56 2.06
CA ALA A 445 19.95 -20.11 1.93
C ALA A 445 21.18 -19.36 2.44
N THR A 446 21.75 -19.78 3.57
CA THR A 446 22.99 -19.17 4.10
C THR A 446 24.17 -19.40 3.15
N ALA A 447 24.37 -20.63 2.68
CA ALA A 447 25.47 -20.95 1.78
C ALA A 447 25.35 -20.26 0.41
N MET A 448 24.14 -20.18 -0.14
CA MET A 448 23.90 -19.43 -1.39
C MET A 448 24.10 -17.93 -1.21
N PHE A 449 23.52 -17.33 -0.16
CA PHE A 449 23.66 -15.90 0.12
C PHE A 449 25.13 -15.48 0.26
N PHE A 450 25.92 -16.15 1.12
CA PHE A 450 27.33 -15.78 1.32
C PHE A 450 28.26 -16.16 0.16
N ARG A 451 27.85 -17.10 -0.72
CA ARG A 451 28.58 -17.40 -1.97
C ARG A 451 28.32 -16.35 -3.05
N GLN A 452 27.06 -15.93 -3.23
CA GLN A 452 26.61 -15.07 -4.33
C GLN A 452 26.72 -13.58 -3.97
N CYS A 453 26.14 -13.17 -2.84
CA CYS A 453 26.24 -11.82 -2.29
C CYS A 453 27.59 -11.63 -1.54
N ARG A 454 28.69 -12.12 -2.12
CA ARG A 454 30.01 -12.11 -1.48
C ARG A 454 30.49 -10.67 -1.25
N GLY A 455 30.94 -10.36 -0.04
CA GLY A 455 31.31 -9.00 0.36
C GLY A 455 30.13 -8.07 0.60
N ALA A 456 28.91 -8.61 0.78
CA ALA A 456 27.75 -7.85 1.26
C ALA A 456 28.06 -7.11 2.57
N GLN A 457 27.36 -6.00 2.81
CA GLN A 457 27.53 -5.12 3.96
C GLN A 457 26.14 -4.68 4.45
N LEU A 458 26.05 -4.24 5.71
CA LEU A 458 24.85 -3.56 6.19
C LEU A 458 24.78 -2.15 5.60
N SER A 459 23.60 -1.73 5.14
CA SER A 459 23.35 -0.35 4.66
C SER A 459 23.62 0.67 5.76
N ASP A 460 24.10 1.87 5.42
CA ASP A 460 24.32 2.98 6.36
C ASP A 460 23.03 3.38 7.12
N SER A 461 21.87 3.01 6.58
CA SER A 461 20.56 3.19 7.23
C SER A 461 20.25 2.19 8.34
N MET A 462 20.98 1.06 8.41
CA MET A 462 20.72 -0.05 9.32
C MET A 462 21.17 0.28 10.74
N ARG A 463 20.29 0.09 11.73
CA ARG A 463 20.60 0.35 13.15
C ARG A 463 20.22 -0.82 14.05
N ASP A 464 20.94 -1.02 15.14
CA ASP A 464 20.76 -2.17 16.04
C ASP A 464 19.38 -2.22 16.69
N GLU A 465 18.73 -1.07 16.93
CA GLU A 465 17.40 -1.00 17.53
C GLU A 465 16.30 -1.55 16.61
N MET A 466 16.57 -1.68 15.30
CA MET A 466 15.68 -2.35 14.34
C MET A 466 15.59 -3.86 14.63
N MET A 467 16.68 -4.43 15.15
CA MET A 467 16.88 -5.86 15.46
C MET A 467 16.68 -6.19 16.96
N GLU A 468 16.17 -5.24 17.76
CA GLU A 468 15.63 -5.57 19.07
C GLU A 468 14.41 -6.49 18.94
N PHE A 469 14.27 -7.43 19.87
CA PHE A 469 13.15 -8.37 19.87
C PHE A 469 11.87 -7.73 20.41
N ASP A 470 10.78 -7.89 19.67
CA ASP A 470 9.41 -7.95 20.21
C ASP A 470 8.99 -9.43 20.26
N ASN A 471 8.53 -9.91 21.42
CA ASN A 471 8.15 -11.30 21.65
C ASN A 471 6.66 -11.48 21.92
N ARG A 472 5.92 -11.96 20.92
CA ARG A 472 4.49 -12.32 21.00
C ARG A 472 4.36 -13.79 20.62
N PHE A 473 4.76 -14.65 21.55
CA PHE A 473 5.09 -16.07 21.37
C PHE A 473 6.35 -16.27 20.49
N LEU A 474 6.31 -15.91 19.21
CA LEU A 474 7.52 -15.78 18.38
C LEU A 474 8.27 -14.49 18.72
N ILE A 475 9.59 -14.43 18.47
CA ILE A 475 10.33 -13.16 18.38
C ILE A 475 10.34 -12.65 16.95
N ALA A 476 10.32 -11.33 16.76
CA ALA A 476 10.62 -10.69 15.48
C ALA A 476 11.45 -9.41 15.70
N PRO A 477 12.19 -8.92 14.68
CA PRO A 477 12.77 -7.57 14.71
C PRO A 477 11.67 -6.51 14.88
N LYS A 478 11.90 -5.49 15.69
CA LYS A 478 10.96 -4.37 15.87
C LYS A 478 10.56 -3.69 14.56
N ALA A 479 11.45 -3.65 13.55
CA ALA A 479 11.12 -3.11 12.24
C ALA A 479 10.03 -3.92 11.51
N TYR A 480 9.98 -5.25 11.69
CA TYR A 480 8.98 -6.13 11.06
C TYR A 480 7.57 -5.83 11.56
N LEU A 481 7.36 -5.87 12.89
CA LEU A 481 6.02 -5.74 13.50
C LEU A 481 5.41 -4.34 13.43
N LEU A 482 6.17 -3.33 13.00
CA LEU A 482 5.62 -2.00 12.70
C LEU A 482 5.01 -1.93 11.29
N GLY A 483 5.29 -2.91 10.43
CA GLY A 483 4.85 -2.97 9.02
C GLY A 483 6.01 -3.01 8.02
N GLY A 484 7.09 -3.74 8.34
CA GLY A 484 8.30 -3.82 7.52
C GLY A 484 9.09 -2.51 7.39
N THR A 485 10.05 -2.47 6.46
CA THR A 485 10.78 -1.24 6.10
C THR A 485 9.84 -0.12 5.70
N ASP A 486 8.76 -0.45 4.99
CA ASP A 486 7.67 0.44 4.57
C ASP A 486 7.04 1.23 5.71
N ALA A 487 7.17 0.79 6.98
CA ALA A 487 6.65 1.49 8.15
C ALA A 487 7.74 2.11 9.04
N TYR A 488 8.95 1.56 9.08
CA TYR A 488 10.06 2.22 9.80
C TYR A 488 10.59 3.45 9.02
N GLN A 489 10.53 3.43 7.68
CA GLN A 489 10.78 4.61 6.85
C GLN A 489 9.76 5.74 7.08
N ARG A 490 8.54 5.46 7.56
CA ARG A 490 7.51 6.49 7.87
C ARG A 490 7.83 7.34 9.12
N ARG A 491 9.04 7.26 9.69
CA ARG A 491 9.32 7.89 10.99
C ARG A 491 10.69 8.55 11.20
N TYR A 492 11.55 8.62 10.18
CA TYR A 492 12.79 9.40 10.28
C TYR A 492 12.91 10.38 9.11
N ILE A 493 12.98 11.66 9.48
CA ILE A 493 13.18 12.81 8.60
C ILE A 493 14.63 12.77 8.10
N ASP A 494 14.83 12.89 6.79
CA ASP A 494 16.16 13.18 6.24
C ASP A 494 16.44 14.69 6.35
N ASN A 495 17.47 15.04 7.13
CA ASN A 495 17.94 16.41 7.30
C ASN A 495 19.14 16.76 6.40
N SER A 496 19.62 15.85 5.55
CA SER A 496 20.89 16.00 4.81
C SER A 496 20.86 17.06 3.70
N SER A 497 19.68 17.46 3.22
CA SER A 497 19.50 18.39 2.08
C SER A 497 19.02 19.81 2.47
N GLY A 498 18.76 20.05 3.76
CA GLY A 498 18.42 21.37 4.30
C GLY A 498 17.11 21.98 3.80
N THR A 499 16.19 21.19 3.22
CA THR A 499 14.80 21.61 2.92
C THR A 499 13.88 20.39 3.04
N PRO A 500 12.78 20.44 3.80
CA PRO A 500 11.93 19.27 4.02
C PRO A 500 11.03 18.99 2.80
N GLU A 501 11.47 18.08 1.94
CA GLU A 501 10.64 17.57 0.84
C GLU A 501 9.81 16.37 1.33
N VAL A 502 8.52 16.60 1.57
CA VAL A 502 7.61 15.59 2.15
C VAL A 502 7.19 14.59 1.07
N VAL A 503 7.94 13.50 0.93
CA VAL A 503 7.55 12.35 0.10
C VAL A 503 6.45 11.58 0.81
N ILE A 504 5.20 11.80 0.41
CA ILE A 504 4.04 11.04 0.88
C ILE A 504 4.04 9.67 0.17
N PRO A 505 4.00 8.52 0.88
CA PRO A 505 3.84 7.22 0.24
C PRO A 505 2.56 7.18 -0.61
N GLY A 506 2.71 7.01 -1.92
CA GLY A 506 1.66 7.19 -2.92
C GLY A 506 1.92 8.33 -3.91
N ALA A 507 2.77 9.32 -3.58
CA ALA A 507 3.11 10.46 -4.44
C ALA A 507 4.13 10.16 -5.57
N SER A 508 4.23 8.89 -5.95
CA SER A 508 4.96 8.43 -7.14
C SER A 508 3.97 7.72 -8.05
N SER A 509 3.84 8.18 -9.29
CA SER A 509 2.94 7.59 -10.28
C SER A 509 3.04 6.06 -10.36
N TYR A 510 1.90 5.38 -10.35
CA TYR A 510 1.83 3.91 -10.31
C TYR A 510 2.54 3.21 -11.48
N ASN A 511 2.73 3.92 -12.61
CA ASN A 511 3.44 3.50 -13.82
C ASN A 511 4.56 4.47 -14.23
N GLY A 512 4.92 5.45 -13.39
CA GLY A 512 5.92 6.48 -13.70
C GLY A 512 5.46 7.64 -14.61
N LEU A 513 4.28 7.55 -15.24
CA LEU A 513 3.78 8.54 -16.20
C LEU A 513 2.99 9.67 -15.53
N ASN A 514 2.68 10.74 -16.26
CA ASN A 514 1.93 11.93 -15.79
C ASN A 514 2.42 12.47 -14.43
N LEU A 515 3.68 12.88 -14.35
CA LEU A 515 4.19 13.59 -13.16
C LEU A 515 3.59 15.02 -13.04
N VAL A 516 3.09 15.56 -14.15
CA VAL A 516 2.24 16.75 -14.32
C VAL A 516 1.00 16.34 -15.15
N PRO A 517 -0.10 17.12 -15.16
CA PRO A 517 -1.33 16.75 -15.86
C PRO A 517 -1.10 16.58 -17.36
N GLN A 518 -1.79 15.62 -17.99
CA GLN A 518 -1.74 15.48 -19.44
C GLN A 518 -2.42 16.66 -20.15
N MET A 519 -1.87 17.05 -21.30
CA MET A 519 -2.43 18.09 -22.17
C MET A 519 -2.55 17.53 -23.59
N GLY A 520 -3.63 17.88 -24.30
CA GLY A 520 -3.87 17.37 -25.63
C GLY A 520 -5.18 17.83 -26.23
N TRP A 521 -5.71 17.04 -27.16
CA TRP A 521 -7.00 17.28 -27.82
C TRP A 521 -7.80 15.97 -27.90
N ASN A 522 -9.13 16.07 -27.90
CA ASN A 522 -10.04 14.93 -27.95
C ASN A 522 -11.17 15.19 -28.97
N THR A 523 -11.51 14.17 -29.76
CA THR A 523 -12.49 14.30 -30.86
C THR A 523 -13.92 14.59 -30.40
N TRP A 524 -14.30 14.20 -29.17
CA TRP A 524 -15.70 13.94 -28.84
C TRP A 524 -16.60 15.18 -28.85
N ASN A 525 -16.18 16.28 -28.22
CA ASN A 525 -17.10 17.41 -27.98
C ASN A 525 -17.48 18.16 -29.26
N ALA A 526 -16.56 18.26 -30.23
CA ALA A 526 -16.80 18.94 -31.51
C ALA A 526 -17.30 18.00 -32.64
N PHE A 527 -16.93 16.72 -32.64
CA PHE A 527 -17.18 15.81 -33.78
C PHE A 527 -18.06 14.58 -33.44
N HIS A 528 -18.20 14.23 -32.16
CA HIS A 528 -18.91 13.03 -31.72
C HIS A 528 -18.41 11.75 -32.44
N CYS A 529 -19.25 11.11 -33.27
CA CYS A 529 -18.88 9.95 -34.08
C CYS A 529 -18.32 10.31 -35.49
N ASP A 530 -18.31 11.57 -35.89
CA ASP A 530 -17.92 12.04 -37.24
C ASP A 530 -16.39 12.21 -37.31
N VAL A 531 -15.68 11.08 -37.26
CA VAL A 531 -14.23 10.99 -37.09
C VAL A 531 -13.60 10.04 -38.10
N ASP A 532 -12.46 10.42 -38.67
CA ASP A 532 -11.69 9.66 -39.65
C ASP A 532 -10.17 9.97 -39.56
N GLU A 533 -9.37 9.29 -40.38
CA GLU A 533 -7.91 9.45 -40.46
C GLU A 533 -7.49 10.88 -40.84
N ASP A 534 -8.18 11.50 -41.80
CA ASP A 534 -7.84 12.84 -42.27
C ASP A 534 -8.14 13.91 -41.21
N LEU A 535 -9.24 13.80 -40.46
CA LEU A 535 -9.55 14.69 -39.33
C LEU A 535 -8.42 14.68 -38.28
N LEU A 536 -7.97 13.49 -37.87
CA LEU A 536 -6.93 13.35 -36.85
C LEU A 536 -5.61 13.99 -37.29
N LEU A 537 -5.21 13.75 -38.54
CA LEU A 537 -3.95 14.24 -39.10
C LEU A 537 -3.98 15.75 -39.40
N ASN A 538 -5.08 16.25 -39.98
CA ASN A 538 -5.25 17.69 -40.20
C ASN A 538 -5.33 18.45 -38.86
N THR A 539 -6.00 17.91 -37.83
CA THR A 539 -6.00 18.54 -36.50
C THR A 539 -4.61 18.48 -35.84
N ALA A 540 -3.86 17.38 -35.95
CA ALA A 540 -2.48 17.32 -35.48
C ALA A 540 -1.57 18.36 -36.18
N GLN A 541 -1.75 18.56 -37.49
CA GLN A 541 -1.03 19.61 -38.22
C GLN A 541 -1.41 21.02 -37.75
N ASN A 542 -2.70 21.33 -37.61
CA ASN A 542 -3.17 22.62 -37.07
C ASN A 542 -2.64 22.90 -35.65
N LEU A 543 -2.51 21.86 -34.81
CA LEU A 543 -1.92 21.96 -33.47
C LEU A 543 -0.41 22.26 -33.50
N ILE A 544 0.31 21.86 -34.55
CA ILE A 544 1.70 22.29 -34.80
C ILE A 544 1.73 23.74 -35.29
N ASP A 545 0.96 24.05 -36.34
CA ASP A 545 1.00 25.34 -37.03
C ASP A 545 0.60 26.51 -36.12
N TYR A 546 -0.33 26.27 -35.18
CA TYR A 546 -0.72 27.26 -34.18
C TYR A 546 0.15 27.25 -32.91
N GLY A 547 1.20 26.42 -32.88
CA GLY A 547 2.17 26.32 -31.78
C GLY A 547 1.64 25.63 -30.50
N LEU A 548 0.50 24.95 -30.55
CA LEU A 548 -0.12 24.32 -29.39
C LEU A 548 0.60 23.03 -28.97
N ARG A 549 1.10 22.22 -29.91
CA ARG A 549 1.93 21.03 -29.59
C ARG A 549 3.08 21.40 -28.66
N ASP A 550 3.81 22.45 -29.02
CA ASP A 550 5.02 22.87 -28.29
C ASP A 550 4.73 23.70 -27.03
N LEU A 551 3.47 24.04 -26.74
CA LEU A 551 3.02 24.46 -25.41
C LEU A 551 2.75 23.28 -24.47
N GLY A 552 2.75 22.05 -24.99
CA GLY A 552 2.55 20.80 -24.24
C GLY A 552 1.35 19.98 -24.67
N TYR A 553 0.46 20.49 -25.55
CA TYR A 553 -0.73 19.77 -26.04
C TYR A 553 -0.33 18.63 -26.99
N ASN A 554 0.17 17.53 -26.43
CA ASN A 554 0.89 16.49 -27.16
C ASN A 554 0.14 15.16 -27.29
N TYR A 555 -1.02 14.98 -26.65
CA TYR A 555 -1.90 13.82 -26.88
C TYR A 555 -2.98 14.12 -27.93
N ILE A 556 -3.10 13.27 -28.95
CA ILE A 556 -4.23 13.22 -29.89
C ILE A 556 -5.14 12.05 -29.48
N SER A 557 -6.26 12.33 -28.81
CA SER A 557 -7.17 11.32 -28.27
C SER A 557 -8.36 11.09 -29.20
N LEU A 558 -8.36 9.96 -29.90
CA LEU A 558 -9.52 9.42 -30.60
C LEU A 558 -10.53 8.86 -29.60
N ASP A 559 -11.76 9.38 -29.62
CA ASP A 559 -12.86 8.97 -28.74
C ASP A 559 -13.73 7.84 -29.33
N ASP A 560 -14.97 7.69 -28.88
CA ASP A 560 -15.90 6.63 -29.31
C ASP A 560 -16.18 6.61 -30.84
N CYS A 561 -16.86 5.54 -31.29
CA CYS A 561 -17.27 5.32 -32.68
C CYS A 561 -16.15 5.06 -33.70
N TRP A 562 -14.95 4.67 -33.25
CA TRP A 562 -13.80 4.34 -34.11
C TRP A 562 -13.79 2.90 -34.67
N SER A 563 -14.54 1.98 -34.05
CA SER A 563 -14.52 0.55 -34.36
C SER A 563 -15.83 0.07 -34.99
N ILE A 564 -15.83 -1.09 -35.65
CA ILE A 564 -17.05 -1.70 -36.25
C ILE A 564 -17.48 -3.01 -35.59
N GLY A 565 -16.62 -3.63 -34.77
CA GLY A 565 -16.90 -4.96 -34.23
C GLY A 565 -15.68 -5.64 -33.64
N ARG A 566 -15.80 -6.96 -33.46
CA ARG A 566 -14.68 -7.86 -33.18
C ARG A 566 -14.55 -8.90 -34.29
N ASN A 567 -13.32 -9.26 -34.66
CA ASN A 567 -13.06 -10.31 -35.64
C ASN A 567 -13.29 -11.72 -35.03
N SER A 568 -13.13 -12.77 -35.86
CA SER A 568 -13.32 -14.17 -35.45
C SER A 568 -12.37 -14.65 -34.34
N SER A 569 -11.25 -13.94 -34.09
CA SER A 569 -10.33 -14.20 -32.98
C SER A 569 -10.65 -13.37 -31.72
N GLY A 570 -11.66 -12.50 -31.79
CA GLY A 570 -12.14 -11.67 -30.69
C GLY A 570 -11.40 -10.34 -30.49
N PHE A 571 -10.48 -9.95 -31.37
CA PHE A 571 -9.86 -8.63 -31.34
C PHE A 571 -10.80 -7.58 -31.92
N LEU A 572 -10.73 -6.34 -31.42
CA LEU A 572 -11.40 -5.18 -32.00
C LEU A 572 -10.94 -4.95 -33.46
N VAL A 573 -11.81 -4.32 -34.25
CA VAL A 573 -11.53 -3.95 -35.65
C VAL A 573 -11.95 -2.50 -35.84
N GLU A 574 -11.03 -1.66 -36.31
CA GLU A 574 -11.26 -0.28 -36.71
C GLU A 574 -12.26 -0.20 -37.89
N ASP A 575 -12.95 0.92 -38.04
CA ASP A 575 -13.79 1.17 -39.21
C ASP A 575 -12.91 1.42 -40.45
N PRO A 576 -12.91 0.54 -41.48
CA PRO A 576 -12.05 0.68 -42.65
C PRO A 576 -12.52 1.78 -43.62
N ILE A 577 -13.70 2.38 -43.39
CA ILE A 577 -14.14 3.57 -44.14
C ILE A 577 -13.53 4.83 -43.52
N LYS A 578 -13.40 4.86 -42.19
CA LYS A 578 -12.82 5.98 -41.42
C LYS A 578 -11.30 5.95 -41.37
N PHE A 579 -10.72 4.76 -41.25
CA PHE A 579 -9.28 4.55 -41.11
C PHE A 579 -8.78 3.61 -42.23
N PRO A 580 -8.84 4.06 -43.51
CA PRO A 580 -8.53 3.21 -44.66
C PRO A 580 -7.07 2.73 -44.70
N SER A 581 -6.14 3.43 -44.04
CA SER A 581 -4.75 2.97 -43.88
C SER A 581 -4.55 1.96 -42.74
N GLY A 582 -5.59 1.68 -41.93
CA GLY A 582 -5.51 0.91 -40.70
C GLY A 582 -4.91 1.70 -39.52
N MET A 583 -5.39 1.42 -38.31
CA MET A 583 -5.06 2.19 -37.10
C MET A 583 -3.54 2.30 -36.81
N PRO A 584 -2.70 1.26 -37.02
CA PRO A 584 -1.25 1.39 -36.85
C PRO A 584 -0.58 2.42 -37.77
N SER A 585 -1.11 2.63 -38.98
CA SER A 585 -0.60 3.64 -39.91
C SER A 585 -0.90 5.05 -39.40
N VAL A 586 -2.14 5.28 -38.96
CA VAL A 586 -2.57 6.56 -38.37
C VAL A 586 -1.71 6.90 -37.15
N ILE A 587 -1.53 5.94 -36.23
CA ILE A 587 -0.71 6.13 -35.02
C ILE A 587 0.74 6.44 -35.38
N SER A 588 1.34 5.72 -36.33
CA SER A 588 2.71 5.98 -36.78
C SER A 588 2.87 7.40 -37.35
N ARG A 589 1.92 7.87 -38.17
CA ARG A 589 1.91 9.23 -38.72
C ARG A 589 1.74 10.30 -37.62
N ILE A 590 0.94 10.03 -36.59
CA ILE A 590 0.79 10.91 -35.41
C ILE A 590 2.08 10.96 -34.57
N HIS A 591 2.81 9.84 -34.44
CA HIS A 591 4.13 9.81 -33.81
C HIS A 591 5.19 10.56 -34.62
N GLU A 592 5.18 10.45 -35.94
CA GLU A 592 6.09 11.19 -36.85
C GLU A 592 5.92 12.72 -36.73
N LEU A 593 4.70 13.20 -36.43
CA LEU A 593 4.41 14.61 -36.15
C LEU A 593 4.84 15.06 -34.73
N GLY A 594 5.33 14.14 -33.89
CA GLY A 594 5.80 14.42 -32.53
C GLY A 594 4.70 14.40 -31.46
N PHE A 595 3.54 13.81 -31.75
CA PHE A 595 2.46 13.60 -30.78
C PHE A 595 2.49 12.18 -30.18
N LYS A 596 1.73 12.00 -29.11
CA LYS A 596 1.31 10.72 -28.54
C LYS A 596 -0.13 10.43 -28.95
N PHE A 597 -0.47 9.16 -29.18
CA PHE A 597 -1.81 8.75 -29.58
C PHE A 597 -2.63 8.21 -28.41
N GLY A 598 -3.85 8.70 -28.26
CA GLY A 598 -4.84 8.21 -27.31
C GLY A 598 -6.00 7.50 -28.00
N ILE A 599 -6.43 6.37 -27.43
CA ILE A 599 -7.61 5.63 -27.86
C ILE A 599 -8.66 5.58 -26.75
N TYR A 600 -9.87 5.17 -27.11
CA TYR A 600 -11.01 5.05 -26.21
C TYR A 600 -11.62 3.64 -26.21
N SER A 601 -12.05 3.20 -25.03
CA SER A 601 -12.95 2.05 -24.84
C SER A 601 -13.73 2.19 -23.52
N SER A 602 -14.58 1.22 -23.19
CA SER A 602 -15.33 1.16 -21.93
C SER A 602 -14.99 -0.07 -21.09
N ALA A 603 -14.96 0.11 -19.77
CA ALA A 603 -15.05 -0.89 -18.72
C ALA A 603 -16.46 -1.52 -18.64
N GLY A 604 -17.00 -1.90 -19.79
CA GLY A 604 -18.31 -2.52 -19.98
C GLY A 604 -18.33 -3.33 -21.26
N VAL A 605 -19.45 -4.02 -21.54
CA VAL A 605 -19.59 -4.84 -22.76
C VAL A 605 -19.79 -4.00 -24.03
N PHE A 606 -20.18 -2.73 -23.84
CA PHE A 606 -20.30 -1.73 -24.90
C PHE A 606 -19.73 -0.38 -24.44
N THR A 607 -19.31 0.44 -25.40
CA THR A 607 -19.06 1.88 -25.20
C THR A 607 -20.38 2.66 -25.03
N CYS A 608 -20.30 3.96 -24.69
CA CYS A 608 -21.50 4.78 -24.56
C CYS A 608 -22.27 4.93 -25.88
N GLY A 609 -21.57 5.04 -27.01
CA GLY A 609 -22.06 4.99 -28.38
C GLY A 609 -22.51 3.60 -28.86
N LYS A 610 -22.37 2.56 -28.01
CA LYS A 610 -22.76 1.15 -28.24
C LYS A 610 -21.87 0.34 -29.19
N TYR A 611 -20.63 0.79 -29.38
CA TYR A 611 -19.57 0.00 -30.02
C TYR A 611 -19.02 -1.05 -29.03
N PRO A 612 -18.25 -2.06 -29.45
CA PRO A 612 -17.78 -3.11 -28.55
C PRO A 612 -16.89 -2.56 -27.42
N GLY A 613 -17.28 -2.81 -26.17
CA GLY A 613 -16.46 -2.47 -25.00
C GLY A 613 -15.46 -3.59 -24.67
N SER A 614 -14.61 -3.36 -23.67
CA SER A 614 -13.48 -4.23 -23.33
C SER A 614 -13.71 -5.13 -22.10
N LEU A 615 -14.88 -5.10 -21.45
CA LEU A 615 -15.14 -5.94 -20.27
C LEU A 615 -15.10 -7.43 -20.61
N GLY A 616 -14.19 -8.18 -19.99
CA GLY A 616 -13.89 -9.59 -20.31
C GLY A 616 -12.97 -9.80 -21.52
N TYR A 617 -12.44 -8.73 -22.11
CA TYR A 617 -11.51 -8.73 -23.25
C TYR A 617 -10.23 -7.92 -22.96
N GLU A 618 -10.04 -7.45 -21.74
CA GLU A 618 -9.09 -6.40 -21.35
C GLU A 618 -7.66 -6.72 -21.79
N LYS A 619 -7.20 -7.97 -21.59
CA LYS A 619 -5.86 -8.39 -22.02
C LYS A 619 -5.68 -8.40 -23.54
N LYS A 620 -6.68 -8.88 -24.29
CA LYS A 620 -6.63 -8.88 -25.78
C LYS A 620 -6.61 -7.45 -26.34
N ASP A 621 -7.40 -6.56 -25.75
CA ASP A 621 -7.51 -5.19 -26.23
C ASP A 621 -6.26 -4.38 -25.85
N ALA A 622 -5.72 -4.55 -24.63
CA ALA A 622 -4.44 -3.96 -24.24
C ALA A 622 -3.28 -4.44 -25.12
N ASP A 623 -3.19 -5.75 -25.39
CA ASP A 623 -2.16 -6.31 -26.28
C ASP A 623 -2.30 -5.78 -27.72
N LEU A 624 -3.53 -5.59 -28.21
CA LEU A 624 -3.82 -4.98 -29.51
C LEU A 624 -3.36 -3.53 -29.56
N TRP A 625 -3.76 -2.69 -28.59
CA TRP A 625 -3.38 -1.28 -28.52
C TRP A 625 -1.87 -1.08 -28.36
N ALA A 626 -1.20 -1.93 -27.58
CA ALA A 626 0.26 -1.94 -27.49
C ALA A 626 0.93 -2.32 -28.81
N SER A 627 0.38 -3.30 -29.55
CA SER A 627 0.87 -3.67 -30.89
C SER A 627 0.65 -2.58 -31.95
N TRP A 628 -0.36 -1.72 -31.75
CA TRP A 628 -0.67 -0.57 -32.60
C TRP A 628 0.14 0.69 -32.25
N GLY A 629 0.76 0.74 -31.07
CA GLY A 629 1.55 1.88 -30.61
C GLY A 629 0.79 2.94 -29.80
N VAL A 630 -0.38 2.62 -29.24
CA VAL A 630 -1.16 3.56 -28.40
C VAL A 630 -0.35 4.00 -27.16
N ASP A 631 -0.45 5.27 -26.78
CA ASP A 631 0.24 5.87 -25.62
C ASP A 631 -0.70 6.26 -24.47
N TYR A 632 -2.01 6.27 -24.71
CA TYR A 632 -3.03 6.77 -23.79
C TYR A 632 -4.36 6.02 -23.99
N LEU A 633 -5.05 5.71 -22.89
CA LEU A 633 -6.38 5.11 -22.92
C LEU A 633 -7.35 5.92 -22.05
N LYS A 634 -8.38 6.49 -22.67
CA LYS A 634 -9.61 6.92 -21.98
C LYS A 634 -10.49 5.69 -21.79
N TYR A 635 -10.82 5.34 -20.54
CA TYR A 635 -11.54 4.11 -20.23
C TYR A 635 -12.85 4.38 -19.48
N ASP A 636 -13.96 4.22 -20.18
CA ASP A 636 -15.33 4.60 -19.77
C ASP A 636 -16.01 3.59 -18.83
N ASN A 637 -17.22 3.91 -18.36
CA ASN A 637 -18.01 3.15 -17.38
C ASN A 637 -19.38 2.70 -17.92
N CYS A 638 -19.73 3.06 -19.15
CA CYS A 638 -20.96 2.63 -19.82
C CYS A 638 -21.07 1.10 -19.93
N PHE A 639 -22.29 0.56 -19.72
CA PHE A 639 -22.62 -0.88 -19.84
C PHE A 639 -21.77 -1.85 -19.00
N ASN A 640 -21.33 -1.44 -17.81
CA ASN A 640 -20.48 -2.19 -16.87
C ASN A 640 -21.10 -3.46 -16.22
N GLN A 641 -22.28 -3.90 -16.65
CA GLN A 641 -22.98 -5.10 -16.14
C GLN A 641 -23.24 -5.11 -14.62
N GLY A 642 -23.37 -3.93 -13.99
CA GLY A 642 -23.62 -3.80 -12.55
C GLY A 642 -22.37 -3.95 -11.68
N GLN A 643 -21.18 -3.91 -12.26
CA GLN A 643 -19.90 -3.99 -11.54
C GLN A 643 -19.48 -2.61 -10.98
N SER A 644 -20.40 -1.96 -10.27
CA SER A 644 -20.26 -0.66 -9.61
C SER A 644 -21.28 -0.55 -8.46
N GLY A 645 -21.18 0.46 -7.62
CA GLY A 645 -22.01 0.64 -6.40
C GLY A 645 -21.27 0.27 -5.11
N THR A 646 -19.99 -0.10 -5.19
CA THR A 646 -19.03 0.00 -4.09
C THR A 646 -17.63 0.32 -4.65
N PRO A 647 -16.74 1.01 -3.88
CA PRO A 647 -15.34 1.22 -4.26
C PRO A 647 -14.62 -0.05 -4.70
N LYS A 648 -14.89 -1.20 -4.05
CA LYS A 648 -14.24 -2.47 -4.41
C LYS A 648 -14.65 -3.01 -5.78
N LEU A 649 -15.93 -2.91 -6.15
CA LEU A 649 -16.43 -3.41 -7.44
C LEU A 649 -15.87 -2.59 -8.62
N SER A 650 -15.86 -1.26 -8.49
CA SER A 650 -15.26 -0.39 -9.51
C SER A 650 -13.73 -0.51 -9.52
N PHE A 651 -13.06 -0.56 -8.35
CA PHE A 651 -11.62 -0.82 -8.26
C PHE A 651 -11.24 -2.11 -8.99
N ASP A 652 -11.89 -3.25 -8.69
CA ASP A 652 -11.52 -4.53 -9.29
C ASP A 652 -11.60 -4.50 -10.82
N ARG A 653 -12.71 -3.97 -11.36
CA ARG A 653 -12.95 -3.88 -12.80
C ARG A 653 -11.95 -2.98 -13.53
N TYR A 654 -11.60 -1.82 -12.95
CA TYR A 654 -10.58 -0.94 -13.53
C TYR A 654 -9.14 -1.48 -13.34
N ASN A 655 -8.89 -2.18 -12.23
CA ASN A 655 -7.61 -2.82 -11.94
C ASN A 655 -7.27 -3.96 -12.93
N VAL A 656 -8.27 -4.71 -13.43
CA VAL A 656 -8.05 -5.71 -14.49
C VAL A 656 -7.45 -5.07 -15.76
N MET A 657 -7.99 -3.94 -16.22
CA MET A 657 -7.44 -3.23 -17.38
C MET A 657 -6.09 -2.56 -17.05
N SER A 658 -5.92 -1.95 -15.87
CA SER A 658 -4.61 -1.42 -15.44
C SER A 658 -3.50 -2.49 -15.46
N GLN A 659 -3.79 -3.69 -14.97
CA GLN A 659 -2.88 -4.83 -15.04
C GLN A 659 -2.67 -5.32 -16.48
N ALA A 660 -3.72 -5.37 -17.30
CA ALA A 660 -3.62 -5.75 -18.71
C ALA A 660 -2.66 -4.83 -19.50
N LEU A 661 -2.80 -3.51 -19.33
CA LEU A 661 -1.91 -2.48 -19.91
C LEU A 661 -0.47 -2.66 -19.44
N ASN A 662 -0.24 -2.79 -18.13
CA ASN A 662 1.10 -2.98 -17.56
C ASN A 662 1.77 -4.27 -18.08
N GLN A 663 1.01 -5.35 -18.20
CA GLN A 663 1.46 -6.62 -18.79
C GLN A 663 1.80 -6.56 -20.29
N THR A 664 1.58 -5.45 -20.99
CA THR A 664 2.07 -5.27 -22.38
C THR A 664 3.54 -4.85 -22.43
N GLY A 665 4.07 -4.27 -21.35
CA GLY A 665 5.39 -3.63 -21.32
C GLY A 665 5.48 -2.29 -22.06
N ARG A 666 4.40 -1.79 -22.68
CA ARG A 666 4.35 -0.45 -23.27
C ARG A 666 3.85 0.57 -22.25
N GLU A 667 4.56 1.69 -22.15
CA GLU A 667 4.13 2.87 -21.38
C GLU A 667 2.83 3.45 -21.96
N MET A 668 1.73 3.28 -21.24
CA MET A 668 0.41 3.83 -21.59
C MET A 668 -0.17 4.59 -20.40
N VAL A 669 -0.58 5.84 -20.64
CA VAL A 669 -1.31 6.66 -19.67
C VAL A 669 -2.74 6.14 -19.54
N TYR A 670 -3.16 5.83 -18.32
CA TYR A 670 -4.50 5.30 -18.06
C TYR A 670 -5.41 6.37 -17.43
N ALA A 671 -6.36 6.87 -18.21
CA ALA A 671 -7.30 7.90 -17.80
C ALA A 671 -8.69 7.28 -17.57
N MET A 672 -9.10 7.20 -16.30
CA MET A 672 -10.36 6.58 -15.92
C MET A 672 -11.55 7.54 -16.11
N CYS A 673 -12.60 7.04 -16.75
CA CYS A 673 -13.84 7.76 -17.03
C CYS A 673 -15.04 7.10 -16.32
N ASN A 674 -14.93 6.96 -14.98
CA ASN A 674 -16.02 6.50 -14.10
C ASN A 674 -16.84 7.63 -13.45
N TRP A 675 -16.56 8.88 -13.79
CA TRP A 675 -17.38 10.06 -13.46
C TRP A 675 -17.53 10.35 -11.95
N GLY A 676 -16.58 9.94 -11.13
CA GLY A 676 -16.67 10.03 -9.67
C GLY A 676 -17.51 8.94 -9.00
N ASN A 677 -18.07 7.98 -9.76
CA ASN A 677 -18.84 6.87 -9.22
C ASN A 677 -17.94 5.93 -8.42
N ASP A 678 -18.40 5.52 -7.23
CA ASP A 678 -17.63 4.73 -6.25
C ASP A 678 -16.33 5.39 -5.77
N ASP A 679 -16.24 6.73 -5.78
CA ASP A 679 -15.18 7.52 -5.15
C ASP A 679 -13.74 7.22 -5.63
N PRO A 680 -13.45 7.31 -6.96
CA PRO A 680 -12.15 6.95 -7.54
C PRO A 680 -10.97 7.71 -6.95
N TYR A 681 -11.19 8.94 -6.51
CA TYR A 681 -10.15 9.77 -5.89
C TYR A 681 -9.58 9.19 -4.58
N ASP A 682 -10.23 8.17 -3.98
CA ASP A 682 -9.75 7.45 -2.80
C ASP A 682 -8.98 6.15 -3.12
N TRP A 683 -8.93 5.70 -4.38
CA TRP A 683 -8.25 4.44 -4.77
C TRP A 683 -7.56 4.41 -6.14
N ALA A 684 -8.04 5.16 -7.13
CA ALA A 684 -7.58 5.11 -8.52
C ALA A 684 -6.11 5.57 -8.69
N TYR A 685 -5.58 6.40 -7.79
CA TYR A 685 -4.17 6.79 -7.77
C TYR A 685 -3.19 5.62 -7.63
N THR A 686 -3.67 4.44 -7.22
CA THR A 686 -2.86 3.21 -7.14
C THR A 686 -2.80 2.41 -8.45
N ILE A 687 -3.66 2.73 -9.43
CA ILE A 687 -3.86 1.95 -10.67
C ILE A 687 -4.04 2.80 -11.95
N ALA A 688 -4.13 4.13 -11.87
CA ALA A 688 -4.42 5.03 -12.98
C ALA A 688 -3.70 6.38 -12.85
N ASN A 689 -3.65 7.14 -13.95
CA ASN A 689 -2.98 8.45 -14.04
C ASN A 689 -3.92 9.65 -13.95
N SER A 690 -5.19 9.47 -14.26
CA SER A 690 -6.25 10.44 -13.93
C SER A 690 -7.58 9.72 -13.72
N GLY A 691 -8.50 10.37 -13.00
CA GLY A 691 -9.85 9.87 -12.79
C GLY A 691 -10.88 10.98 -12.88
N ARG A 692 -11.79 10.85 -13.85
CA ARG A 692 -12.94 11.75 -14.04
C ARG A 692 -13.73 11.84 -12.75
N MET A 693 -13.81 13.02 -12.14
CA MET A 693 -14.42 13.23 -10.82
C MET A 693 -15.91 13.63 -10.86
N SER A 694 -16.48 13.82 -12.05
CA SER A 694 -17.90 14.13 -12.27
C SER A 694 -18.44 13.50 -13.54
N GLY A 695 -19.77 13.50 -13.70
CA GLY A 695 -20.41 13.41 -15.01
C GLY A 695 -19.89 14.49 -15.97
N ASP A 696 -20.09 14.29 -17.26
CA ASP A 696 -19.36 15.10 -18.26
C ASP A 696 -19.72 16.59 -18.18
N ILE A 697 -18.78 17.42 -18.62
CA ILE A 697 -18.97 18.86 -18.83
C ILE A 697 -19.82 19.12 -20.07
N TYR A 698 -20.65 20.16 -20.03
CA TYR A 698 -21.17 20.78 -21.26
C TYR A 698 -20.83 22.26 -21.31
N ASP A 699 -20.78 22.81 -22.52
CA ASP A 699 -20.49 24.21 -22.83
C ASP A 699 -21.57 25.17 -22.29
N SER A 700 -21.55 25.39 -20.98
CA SER A 700 -22.33 26.38 -20.24
C SER A 700 -21.69 26.64 -18.88
N PHE A 701 -21.61 27.91 -18.51
CA PHE A 701 -20.83 28.36 -17.36
C PHE A 701 -21.37 27.85 -16.02
N ASN A 702 -22.65 28.05 -15.74
CA ASN A 702 -23.24 27.85 -14.41
C ASN A 702 -24.63 27.17 -14.42
N ARG A 703 -25.35 27.19 -15.55
CA ARG A 703 -26.71 26.69 -15.71
C ARG A 703 -26.92 25.30 -15.06
N PRO A 704 -27.79 25.17 -14.04
CA PRO A 704 -28.22 23.88 -13.51
C PRO A 704 -29.05 23.13 -14.55
N ASP A 705 -29.12 21.80 -14.42
CA ASP A 705 -29.88 20.96 -15.34
C ASP A 705 -30.52 19.80 -14.59
N ASP A 706 -31.83 19.55 -14.82
CA ASP A 706 -32.61 18.48 -14.17
C ASP A 706 -31.96 17.11 -14.26
N ARG A 707 -31.25 16.93 -15.37
CA ARG A 707 -30.46 15.76 -15.63
C ARG A 707 -29.37 15.62 -14.56
N CYS A 708 -28.55 16.63 -14.21
CA CYS A 708 -27.49 16.52 -13.19
C CYS A 708 -27.97 16.92 -11.77
N PRO A 709 -28.39 15.97 -10.92
CA PRO A 709 -28.91 16.29 -9.58
C PRO A 709 -27.79 16.61 -8.58
N CYS A 710 -26.56 16.16 -8.83
CA CYS A 710 -25.44 16.29 -7.90
C CYS A 710 -24.81 17.67 -8.01
N THR A 711 -25.09 18.53 -7.03
CA THR A 711 -24.61 19.93 -6.97
C THR A 711 -23.17 20.03 -6.48
N GLU A 712 -22.94 19.91 -5.17
CA GLU A 712 -21.66 20.27 -4.53
C GLU A 712 -20.88 19.08 -3.93
N ALA A 713 -21.54 17.95 -3.71
CA ALA A 713 -20.92 16.79 -3.07
C ALA A 713 -20.24 15.86 -4.09
N PRO A 714 -19.03 15.33 -3.80
CA PRO A 714 -18.55 14.10 -4.42
C PRO A 714 -19.31 12.89 -3.83
N GLY A 715 -19.05 11.66 -4.29
CA GLY A 715 -19.90 10.50 -3.95
C GLY A 715 -21.26 10.51 -4.66
N CYS A 716 -21.29 11.03 -5.88
CA CYS A 716 -22.51 11.11 -6.67
C CYS A 716 -22.89 9.73 -7.24
N ALA A 717 -23.95 9.12 -6.68
CA ALA A 717 -24.47 7.83 -7.16
C ALA A 717 -25.04 7.86 -8.59
N TRP A 718 -25.30 9.06 -9.16
CA TRP A 718 -25.74 9.20 -10.56
C TRP A 718 -24.99 10.33 -11.29
N PRO A 719 -23.78 10.08 -11.84
CA PRO A 719 -22.97 11.14 -12.45
C PRO A 719 -23.41 11.61 -13.84
N GLY A 720 -23.66 10.67 -14.78
CA GLY A 720 -24.36 10.81 -16.08
C GLY A 720 -24.03 11.96 -17.07
N PHE A 721 -24.95 12.20 -18.02
CA PHE A 721 -24.77 13.06 -19.21
C PHE A 721 -26.06 13.79 -19.74
N HIS A 722 -26.02 14.54 -20.86
CA HIS A 722 -27.03 15.54 -21.28
C HIS A 722 -26.98 15.80 -22.80
N CYS A 723 -28.09 15.55 -23.51
CA CYS A 723 -28.14 15.63 -24.98
C CYS A 723 -29.18 16.63 -25.51
N LYS A 724 -28.86 17.30 -26.62
CA LYS A 724 -29.80 18.15 -27.40
C LYS A 724 -30.70 17.27 -28.29
N ASN A 725 -31.76 17.87 -28.84
CA ASN A 725 -32.76 17.27 -29.76
C ASN A 725 -33.69 16.17 -29.20
N LEU A 726 -34.77 16.60 -28.52
CA LEU A 726 -36.09 15.98 -28.66
C LEU A 726 -37.16 17.07 -28.77
N THR A 727 -37.96 17.04 -29.83
CA THR A 727 -39.12 17.92 -30.03
C THR A 727 -40.36 17.40 -29.30
N ALA A 728 -41.35 18.29 -29.14
CA ALA A 728 -42.55 18.12 -28.30
C ALA A 728 -43.46 16.92 -28.67
N PRO A 729 -44.42 16.48 -27.82
CA PRO A 729 -44.70 16.90 -26.42
C PRO A 729 -44.93 15.71 -25.43
N LYS A 730 -44.06 15.50 -24.43
CA LYS A 730 -44.29 14.49 -23.36
C LYS A 730 -43.97 14.96 -21.92
N LEU A 731 -44.08 16.27 -21.67
CA LEU A 731 -43.79 16.93 -20.38
C LEU A 731 -44.57 16.36 -19.16
N PHE A 732 -45.73 15.71 -19.39
CA PHE A 732 -46.68 15.35 -18.33
C PHE A 732 -46.44 14.00 -17.61
N ARG A 733 -45.28 13.36 -17.79
CA ARG A 733 -44.93 12.10 -17.09
C ARG A 733 -43.66 12.19 -16.23
N MET A 734 -43.16 13.39 -16.00
CA MET A 734 -41.77 13.68 -15.62
C MET A 734 -41.55 13.87 -14.10
N ILE A 735 -42.40 13.27 -13.26
CA ILE A 735 -42.52 13.59 -11.81
C ILE A 735 -42.21 12.37 -10.90
N ALA A 736 -41.98 11.17 -11.44
CA ALA A 736 -42.06 9.91 -10.67
C ALA A 736 -40.77 9.42 -9.98
N ASP A 737 -39.68 9.17 -10.73
CA ASP A 737 -38.59 8.29 -10.27
C ASP A 737 -37.13 8.66 -10.69
N GLY A 738 -36.90 9.74 -11.45
CA GLY A 738 -35.57 10.37 -11.67
C GLY A 738 -34.72 9.85 -12.85
N SER A 739 -33.84 10.69 -13.46
CA SER A 739 -32.95 10.31 -14.60
C SER A 739 -31.82 11.31 -15.05
N ILE A 740 -30.53 10.87 -14.96
CA ILE A 740 -29.41 10.96 -15.97
C ILE A 740 -28.88 12.37 -16.47
N CYS A 741 -27.56 12.72 -16.54
CA CYS A 741 -26.84 13.68 -15.62
C CYS A 741 -25.62 14.68 -16.00
N LYS A 742 -25.38 15.33 -17.19
CA LYS A 742 -24.16 16.26 -17.36
C LYS A 742 -24.24 17.56 -16.53
N GLY A 743 -23.09 18.05 -16.03
CA GLY A 743 -22.96 19.29 -15.23
C GLY A 743 -22.27 20.47 -15.93
N SER A 744 -22.53 21.69 -15.45
CA SER A 744 -21.91 22.95 -15.90
C SER A 744 -20.53 23.20 -15.28
N ILE A 745 -19.77 24.18 -15.80
CA ILE A 745 -18.42 24.51 -15.31
C ILE A 745 -18.39 24.82 -13.81
N MET A 746 -19.29 25.67 -13.32
CA MET A 746 -19.40 25.98 -11.88
C MET A 746 -19.89 24.80 -11.05
N ASN A 747 -20.66 23.86 -11.61
CA ASN A 747 -21.06 22.62 -10.93
C ASN A 747 -19.86 21.67 -10.73
N ILE A 748 -19.03 21.48 -11.76
CA ILE A 748 -17.82 20.64 -11.70
C ILE A 748 -16.79 21.28 -10.76
N LEU A 749 -16.54 22.59 -10.92
CA LEU A 749 -15.63 23.35 -10.06
C LEU A 749 -16.05 23.35 -8.58
N ASN A 750 -17.35 23.30 -8.28
CA ASN A 750 -17.83 23.22 -6.89
C ASN A 750 -17.57 21.87 -6.20
N LYS A 751 -17.27 20.79 -6.94
CA LYS A 751 -16.97 19.47 -6.39
C LYS A 751 -15.50 19.29 -6.01
N ILE A 752 -14.57 19.99 -6.69
CA ILE A 752 -13.12 19.94 -6.41
C ILE A 752 -12.74 20.20 -4.94
N PRO A 753 -13.30 21.19 -4.22
CA PRO A 753 -12.87 21.54 -2.86
C PRO A 753 -12.89 20.37 -1.86
N ALA A 754 -13.79 19.41 -2.03
CA ALA A 754 -13.90 18.22 -1.19
C ALA A 754 -12.83 17.14 -1.49
N ILE A 755 -12.21 17.18 -2.67
CA ILE A 755 -11.24 16.18 -3.17
C ILE A 755 -9.87 16.78 -3.54
N THR A 756 -9.65 18.08 -3.27
CA THR A 756 -8.41 18.83 -3.57
C THR A 756 -7.13 18.10 -3.13
N SER A 757 -7.18 17.44 -1.97
CA SER A 757 -6.06 16.67 -1.38
C SER A 757 -5.79 15.31 -2.05
N ARG A 758 -6.52 14.97 -3.12
CA ARG A 758 -6.34 13.77 -3.94
C ARG A 758 -5.66 14.06 -5.29
N THR A 759 -5.49 15.32 -5.66
CA THR A 759 -4.70 15.71 -6.83
C THR A 759 -3.22 15.72 -6.47
N MET A 760 -2.40 14.95 -7.17
CA MET A 760 -1.00 14.68 -6.82
C MET A 760 -0.16 14.25 -8.04
N SER A 761 1.17 14.33 -7.94
CA SER A 761 2.04 13.88 -9.04
C SER A 761 1.82 12.39 -9.32
N GLY A 762 1.47 12.06 -10.56
CA GLY A 762 1.09 10.71 -10.98
C GLY A 762 -0.41 10.40 -11.00
N TYR A 763 -1.26 11.20 -10.33
CA TYR A 763 -2.73 11.05 -10.37
C TYR A 763 -3.47 12.38 -10.26
N PHE A 764 -4.25 12.71 -11.29
CA PHE A 764 -5.03 13.95 -11.34
C PHE A 764 -6.54 13.69 -11.29
N ASN A 765 -7.24 14.49 -10.48
CA ASN A 765 -8.70 14.60 -10.56
C ASN A 765 -9.06 15.28 -11.89
N ASP A 766 -9.77 14.54 -12.74
CA ASP A 766 -10.06 14.98 -14.11
C ASP A 766 -11.44 15.66 -14.17
N MET A 767 -11.42 16.96 -14.46
CA MET A 767 -12.60 17.82 -14.52
C MET A 767 -13.30 17.81 -15.89
N ASP A 768 -12.94 16.85 -16.76
CA ASP A 768 -13.38 16.72 -18.15
C ASP A 768 -12.82 17.79 -19.11
N GLY A 769 -13.05 17.58 -20.40
CA GLY A 769 -12.46 18.38 -21.49
C GLY A 769 -12.76 19.88 -21.46
N LEU A 770 -11.88 20.66 -22.10
CA LEU A 770 -12.03 22.09 -22.27
C LEU A 770 -13.02 22.41 -23.40
N GLU A 771 -14.09 23.12 -23.08
CA GLU A 771 -15.13 23.57 -24.02
C GLU A 771 -14.78 24.89 -24.75
N VAL A 772 -13.52 25.35 -24.62
CA VAL A 772 -13.03 26.68 -25.04
C VAL A 772 -13.15 26.89 -26.56
N GLY A 773 -14.31 27.41 -26.96
CA GLY A 773 -14.67 27.76 -28.32
C GLY A 773 -15.79 26.94 -28.96
N ASN A 774 -16.52 26.13 -28.20
CA ASN A 774 -17.67 25.36 -28.70
C ASN A 774 -18.97 26.19 -28.86
N GLY A 775 -18.97 27.46 -28.43
CA GLY A 775 -19.95 28.49 -28.79
C GLY A 775 -21.09 28.73 -27.78
N GLY A 776 -21.13 28.01 -26.66
CA GLY A 776 -22.13 28.13 -25.60
C GLY A 776 -21.82 29.16 -24.50
N GLN A 777 -20.64 29.78 -24.53
CA GLN A 777 -20.15 30.72 -23.50
C GLN A 777 -19.47 31.95 -24.13
N ASN A 778 -19.26 32.99 -23.32
CA ASN A 778 -18.50 34.19 -23.69
C ASN A 778 -17.02 34.13 -23.26
N ASP A 779 -16.22 35.11 -23.69
CA ASP A 779 -14.78 35.16 -23.45
C ASP A 779 -14.39 35.11 -21.95
N ASN A 780 -15.10 35.83 -21.08
CA ASN A 780 -14.83 35.78 -19.62
C ASN A 780 -15.11 34.40 -19.03
N GLU A 781 -16.15 33.73 -19.53
CA GLU A 781 -16.56 32.40 -19.08
C GLU A 781 -15.53 31.35 -19.51
N TYR A 782 -15.01 31.43 -20.75
CA TYR A 782 -13.92 30.58 -21.22
C TYR A 782 -12.56 30.88 -20.56
N VAL A 783 -12.22 32.16 -20.33
CA VAL A 783 -11.07 32.57 -19.52
C VAL A 783 -11.16 31.96 -18.12
N THR A 784 -12.36 31.93 -17.53
CA THR A 784 -12.61 31.33 -16.21
C THR A 784 -12.49 29.82 -16.24
N HIS A 785 -13.11 29.15 -17.22
CA HIS A 785 -13.01 27.71 -17.42
C HIS A 785 -11.55 27.26 -17.50
N PHE A 786 -10.78 27.87 -18.41
CA PHE A 786 -9.38 27.54 -18.63
C PHE A 786 -8.52 27.79 -17.39
N SER A 787 -8.67 28.97 -16.76
CA SER A 787 -7.95 29.34 -15.54
C SER A 787 -8.21 28.37 -14.39
N MET A 788 -9.48 27.99 -14.18
CA MET A 788 -9.87 27.17 -13.04
C MET A 788 -9.54 25.68 -13.24
N TRP A 789 -9.48 25.18 -14.47
CA TRP A 789 -8.94 23.85 -14.79
C TRP A 789 -7.42 23.84 -14.61
N ALA A 790 -6.73 24.87 -15.11
CA ALA A 790 -5.28 24.99 -15.01
C ALA A 790 -4.80 25.07 -13.55
N ILE A 791 -5.35 25.98 -12.74
CA ILE A 791 -4.90 26.18 -11.35
C ILE A 791 -5.17 24.95 -10.46
N ASN A 792 -6.18 24.14 -10.78
CA ASN A 792 -6.50 22.90 -10.07
C ASN A 792 -5.75 21.65 -10.56
N SER A 793 -4.85 21.78 -11.53
CA SER A 793 -4.11 20.66 -12.12
C SER A 793 -5.02 19.57 -12.72
N SER A 794 -6.16 19.97 -13.31
CA SER A 794 -6.93 19.07 -14.19
C SER A 794 -6.14 18.80 -15.47
N PRO A 795 -6.32 17.64 -16.13
CA PRO A 795 -5.93 17.47 -17.54
C PRO A 795 -6.48 18.60 -18.41
N LEU A 796 -5.69 19.06 -19.38
CA LEU A 796 -6.08 20.11 -20.33
C LEU A 796 -6.27 19.50 -21.72
N MET A 797 -7.38 18.77 -21.88
CA MET A 797 -7.77 18.14 -23.15
C MET A 797 -8.73 19.08 -23.90
N ILE A 798 -8.29 19.65 -25.03
CA ILE A 798 -9.10 20.56 -25.86
C ILE A 798 -10.23 19.77 -26.55
N GLY A 799 -11.48 20.22 -26.41
CA GLY A 799 -12.67 19.61 -27.02
C GLY A 799 -13.22 20.35 -28.24
N THR A 800 -12.49 21.33 -28.79
CA THR A 800 -12.94 22.22 -29.87
C THR A 800 -12.34 21.85 -31.23
N ASN A 801 -13.04 22.19 -32.32
CA ASN A 801 -12.51 22.09 -33.68
C ASN A 801 -11.38 23.13 -33.90
N ILE A 802 -10.13 22.66 -33.85
CA ILE A 802 -8.94 23.49 -34.05
C ILE A 802 -8.93 24.13 -35.45
N GLY A 803 -9.38 23.41 -36.49
CA GLY A 803 -9.41 23.91 -37.87
C GLY A 803 -10.34 25.11 -38.10
N THR A 804 -11.24 25.40 -37.15
CA THR A 804 -12.14 26.56 -37.19
C THR A 804 -12.08 27.41 -35.92
N ILE A 805 -10.96 27.38 -35.19
CA ILE A 805 -10.80 28.13 -33.94
C ILE A 805 -10.79 29.65 -34.20
N SER A 806 -11.38 30.44 -33.30
CA SER A 806 -11.31 31.91 -33.36
C SER A 806 -9.99 32.43 -32.76
N PRO A 807 -9.55 33.65 -33.15
CA PRO A 807 -8.36 34.28 -32.57
C PRO A 807 -8.41 34.37 -31.03
N ALA A 808 -9.54 34.84 -30.48
CA ALA A 808 -9.75 34.97 -29.04
C ALA A 808 -9.64 33.63 -28.31
N ASN A 809 -10.21 32.54 -28.86
CA ASN A 809 -10.15 31.21 -28.24
C ASN A 809 -8.74 30.60 -28.33
N LEU A 810 -8.02 30.81 -29.45
CA LEU A 810 -6.61 30.45 -29.56
C LEU A 810 -5.76 31.22 -28.53
N ALA A 811 -6.06 32.49 -28.29
CA ALA A 811 -5.38 33.31 -27.29
C ALA A 811 -5.63 32.85 -25.83
N ILE A 812 -6.77 32.22 -25.55
CA ILE A 812 -7.02 31.55 -24.25
C ILE A 812 -6.16 30.29 -24.15
N LEU A 813 -6.31 29.36 -25.08
CA LEU A 813 -5.61 28.06 -25.08
C LEU A 813 -4.08 28.18 -25.20
N SER A 814 -3.57 29.31 -25.69
CA SER A 814 -2.13 29.53 -25.84
C SER A 814 -1.45 30.20 -24.64
N ASN A 815 -2.18 30.64 -23.60
CA ASN A 815 -1.59 31.47 -22.53
C ASN A 815 -0.56 30.67 -21.69
N PRO A 816 0.76 30.97 -21.81
CA PRO A 816 1.79 30.16 -21.18
C PRO A 816 1.91 30.43 -19.67
N ALA A 817 1.46 31.60 -19.19
CA ALA A 817 1.46 31.94 -17.76
C ALA A 817 0.41 31.13 -16.98
N ILE A 818 -0.72 30.82 -17.62
CA ILE A 818 -1.78 29.97 -17.05
C ILE A 818 -1.44 28.49 -17.18
N ILE A 819 -0.89 28.04 -18.32
CA ILE A 819 -0.40 26.66 -18.48
C ILE A 819 0.72 26.34 -17.49
N ALA A 820 1.61 27.30 -17.19
CA ALA A 820 2.65 27.15 -16.16
C ALA A 820 2.11 26.93 -14.73
N LEU A 821 0.81 27.16 -14.47
CA LEU A 821 0.16 26.75 -13.22
C LEU A 821 -0.14 25.26 -13.23
N ASN A 822 -0.75 24.79 -14.32
CA ASN A 822 -1.11 23.40 -14.52
C ASN A 822 0.13 22.49 -14.51
N GLN A 823 1.18 22.93 -15.19
CA GLN A 823 2.44 22.20 -15.40
C GLN A 823 3.51 22.49 -14.32
N ASP A 824 3.15 23.09 -13.19
CA ASP A 824 4.08 23.33 -12.08
C ASP A 824 4.42 22.02 -11.33
N PRO A 825 5.70 21.69 -11.06
CA PRO A 825 6.10 20.43 -10.42
C PRO A 825 5.68 20.23 -8.94
N SER A 826 4.84 21.11 -8.38
CA SER A 826 4.08 20.79 -7.16
C SER A 826 2.98 19.75 -7.42
N ALA A 827 2.45 19.70 -8.65
CA ALA A 827 1.32 18.85 -9.08
C ALA A 827 0.04 18.95 -8.21
N GLY A 828 -0.06 19.94 -7.31
CA GLY A 828 -1.22 20.12 -6.42
C GLY A 828 -2.39 20.84 -7.08
N ALA A 829 -3.57 20.75 -6.48
CA ALA A 829 -4.75 21.56 -6.83
C ALA A 829 -4.84 22.85 -6.00
N ALA A 830 -5.78 23.74 -6.34
CA ALA A 830 -5.99 24.99 -5.61
C ALA A 830 -6.99 24.82 -4.46
N ILE A 831 -6.68 25.41 -3.30
CA ILE A 831 -7.55 25.40 -2.13
C ILE A 831 -8.49 26.61 -2.20
N ARG A 832 -9.80 26.37 -2.25
CA ARG A 832 -10.83 27.41 -2.06
C ARG A 832 -10.84 27.86 -0.60
N LYS A 833 -10.50 29.12 -0.34
CA LYS A 833 -10.42 29.71 1.01
C LYS A 833 -11.76 30.23 1.53
N TRP A 834 -12.59 30.80 0.64
CA TRP A 834 -13.97 31.17 0.96
C TRP A 834 -14.87 31.15 -0.28
N ARG A 835 -16.19 31.15 -0.04
CA ARG A 835 -17.26 31.20 -1.04
C ARG A 835 -18.44 31.97 -0.46
N TYR A 836 -19.04 32.86 -1.25
CA TYR A 836 -20.27 33.57 -0.88
C TYR A 836 -21.24 33.60 -2.06
N LEU A 837 -22.52 33.35 -1.80
CA LEU A 837 -23.57 33.55 -2.81
C LEU A 837 -23.82 35.05 -2.98
N VAL A 838 -24.06 35.48 -4.22
CA VAL A 838 -24.25 36.89 -4.60
C VAL A 838 -25.43 37.05 -5.58
N ASP A 839 -25.53 38.18 -6.25
CA ASP A 839 -26.47 38.48 -7.34
C ASP A 839 -26.53 37.34 -8.37
N PRO A 840 -27.67 36.64 -8.47
CA PRO A 840 -27.81 35.51 -9.38
C PRO A 840 -28.08 35.97 -10.82
N ASP A 841 -27.80 35.06 -11.74
CA ASP A 841 -28.08 35.18 -13.15
C ASP A 841 -29.46 34.65 -13.55
N ASP A 842 -29.69 34.56 -14.86
CA ASP A 842 -30.93 34.07 -15.46
C ASP A 842 -31.25 32.59 -15.14
N TYR A 843 -30.27 31.84 -14.59
CA TYR A 843 -30.42 30.47 -14.09
C TYR A 843 -30.48 30.39 -12.56
N GLY A 844 -30.59 31.54 -11.88
CA GLY A 844 -30.64 31.64 -10.43
C GLY A 844 -29.31 31.38 -9.73
N GLN A 845 -28.18 31.34 -10.46
CA GLN A 845 -26.86 31.03 -9.92
C GLN A 845 -26.01 32.29 -9.80
N GLY A 846 -25.34 32.48 -8.67
CA GLY A 846 -24.45 33.62 -8.46
C GLY A 846 -23.55 33.41 -7.24
N GLU A 847 -22.24 33.36 -7.44
CA GLU A 847 -21.29 33.24 -6.33
C GLU A 847 -19.94 33.92 -6.59
N ILE A 848 -19.24 34.25 -5.50
CA ILE A 848 -17.83 34.68 -5.51
C ILE A 848 -16.98 33.74 -4.68
N ALA A 849 -15.72 33.54 -5.07
CA ALA A 849 -14.77 32.72 -4.32
C ALA A 849 -13.32 33.24 -4.41
N LEU A 850 -12.55 33.00 -3.35
CA LEU A 850 -11.08 33.08 -3.39
C LEU A 850 -10.52 31.65 -3.43
N TRP A 851 -9.66 31.40 -4.41
CA TRP A 851 -8.83 30.20 -4.47
C TRP A 851 -7.36 30.57 -4.34
N THR A 852 -6.56 29.64 -3.81
CA THR A 852 -5.13 29.83 -3.54
C THR A 852 -4.35 28.57 -3.88
N ARG A 853 -3.12 28.71 -4.40
CA ARG A 853 -2.20 27.59 -4.65
C ARG A 853 -0.76 28.03 -4.38
N VAL A 854 0.02 27.18 -3.73
CA VAL A 854 1.47 27.35 -3.58
C VAL A 854 2.17 26.62 -4.73
N MET A 855 3.14 27.29 -5.36
CA MET A 855 3.92 26.80 -6.50
C MET A 855 5.22 26.14 -6.03
N LYS A 856 5.83 25.26 -6.83
CA LYS A 856 7.08 24.56 -6.47
C LYS A 856 8.23 25.51 -6.15
N ASN A 857 8.27 26.70 -6.75
CA ASN A 857 9.29 27.71 -6.52
C ASN A 857 9.02 28.65 -5.32
N GLY A 858 7.94 28.44 -4.57
CA GLY A 858 7.56 29.26 -3.41
C GLY A 858 6.69 30.48 -3.71
N ASP A 859 6.35 30.74 -4.97
CA ASP A 859 5.32 31.73 -5.30
C ASP A 859 3.94 31.24 -4.84
N THR A 860 3.02 32.17 -4.56
CA THR A 860 1.62 31.86 -4.23
C THR A 860 0.69 32.45 -5.28
N VAL A 861 -0.15 31.64 -5.89
CA VAL A 861 -1.15 32.10 -6.86
C VAL A 861 -2.50 32.25 -6.17
N ILE A 862 -3.21 33.32 -6.49
CA ILE A 862 -4.57 33.61 -6.02
C ILE A 862 -5.49 33.74 -7.23
N ALA A 863 -6.73 33.27 -7.10
CA ALA A 863 -7.76 33.48 -8.10
C ALA A 863 -9.02 34.07 -7.43
N LEU A 864 -9.39 35.29 -7.85
CA LEU A 864 -10.59 36.00 -7.43
C LEU A 864 -11.69 35.70 -8.46
N LEU A 865 -12.54 34.73 -8.16
CA LEU A 865 -13.57 34.21 -9.04
C LEU A 865 -14.90 34.95 -8.82
N ASN A 866 -15.42 35.57 -9.86
CA ASN A 866 -16.73 36.21 -9.89
C ASN A 866 -17.69 35.44 -10.84
N ALA A 867 -18.40 34.47 -10.29
CA ALA A 867 -19.53 33.83 -10.96
C ALA A 867 -20.88 34.53 -10.64
N GLY A 868 -20.85 35.79 -10.20
CA GLY A 868 -22.02 36.65 -10.04
C GLY A 868 -22.38 37.40 -11.32
N ASN A 869 -23.65 37.80 -11.43
CA ASN A 869 -24.23 38.41 -12.64
C ASN A 869 -23.72 39.84 -12.94
N THR A 870 -22.96 40.46 -12.03
CA THR A 870 -22.39 41.82 -12.16
C THR A 870 -20.87 41.87 -11.98
N THR A 871 -20.22 42.76 -12.75
CA THR A 871 -18.83 43.20 -12.51
C THR A 871 -18.71 43.83 -11.13
N ARG A 872 -17.61 43.53 -10.41
CA ARG A 872 -17.42 43.97 -9.02
C ARG A 872 -15.96 44.07 -8.61
N THR A 873 -15.66 44.98 -7.69
CA THR A 873 -14.40 44.94 -6.94
C THR A 873 -14.42 43.75 -5.98
N MET A 874 -13.53 42.78 -6.20
CA MET A 874 -13.21 41.72 -5.25
C MET A 874 -11.92 42.06 -4.51
N ASN A 875 -11.72 41.48 -3.33
CA ASN A 875 -10.49 41.66 -2.56
C ASN A 875 -10.09 40.38 -1.81
N ALA A 876 -8.83 40.34 -1.39
CA ALA A 876 -8.28 39.32 -0.49
C ALA A 876 -7.24 39.97 0.41
N THR A 877 -7.35 39.74 1.73
CA THR A 877 -6.33 40.18 2.69
C THR A 877 -5.18 39.20 2.75
N MET A 878 -4.02 39.64 3.24
CA MET A 878 -2.88 38.76 3.56
C MET A 878 -3.29 37.55 4.42
N ASN A 879 -4.30 37.70 5.29
CA ASN A 879 -4.80 36.65 6.18
C ASN A 879 -5.74 35.62 5.51
N ASP A 880 -6.38 35.99 4.39
CA ASP A 880 -7.24 35.07 3.63
C ASP A 880 -6.39 34.19 2.70
N ILE A 881 -5.31 34.79 2.16
CA ILE A 881 -4.37 34.14 1.26
C ILE A 881 -3.54 33.10 2.03
N PHE A 882 -2.88 33.52 3.11
CA PHE A 882 -2.01 32.67 3.94
C PHE A 882 -2.74 32.13 5.19
N PHE A 883 -3.97 31.65 4.98
CA PHE A 883 -4.88 31.18 6.04
C PHE A 883 -4.30 30.02 6.87
N ASP A 884 -3.60 29.08 6.23
CA ASP A 884 -3.10 27.87 6.91
C ASP A 884 -1.89 28.23 7.78
N GLN A 885 -0.99 29.06 7.24
CA GLN A 885 0.16 29.62 7.96
C GLN A 885 -0.30 30.36 9.22
N ARG A 886 -1.35 31.21 9.10
CA ARG A 886 -1.95 31.95 10.22
C ARG A 886 -2.43 31.05 11.38
N THR A 887 -2.80 29.79 11.11
CA THR A 887 -3.36 28.88 12.12
C THR A 887 -2.36 27.85 12.68
N ALA A 888 -1.14 27.79 12.14
CA ALA A 888 -0.19 26.70 12.38
C ALA A 888 0.56 26.70 13.74
N GLY A 889 0.66 27.81 14.48
CA GLY A 889 1.37 27.81 15.77
C GLY A 889 1.44 29.14 16.52
N ALA A 890 1.44 29.06 17.86
CA ALA A 890 1.18 30.21 18.74
C ALA A 890 2.41 31.02 19.21
N TYR A 891 3.60 30.86 18.61
CA TYR A 891 4.86 31.39 19.17
C TYR A 891 5.74 32.27 18.26
N LYS A 892 5.48 32.31 16.95
CA LYS A 892 6.02 33.33 16.01
C LYS A 892 4.99 33.60 14.92
N ALA A 893 4.95 34.82 14.40
CA ALA A 893 4.19 35.12 13.18
C ALA A 893 4.87 34.41 11.98
N PRO A 894 4.10 33.77 11.08
CA PRO A 894 4.64 33.18 9.86
C PRO A 894 5.41 34.21 9.00
N PRO A 895 6.56 33.83 8.39
CA PRO A 895 7.35 34.75 7.57
C PRO A 895 6.54 35.40 6.45
N GLU A 896 5.59 34.68 5.84
CA GLU A 896 4.80 35.10 4.69
C GLU A 896 3.95 36.34 5.00
N LEU A 897 3.35 36.40 6.18
CA LEU A 897 2.53 37.51 6.66
C LEU A 897 3.34 38.79 6.93
N SER A 898 4.67 38.67 7.05
CA SER A 898 5.61 39.77 7.34
C SER A 898 6.41 40.24 6.13
N GLN A 899 6.20 39.63 4.95
CA GLN A 899 6.87 39.97 3.70
C GLN A 899 5.99 40.84 2.79
N THR A 900 6.63 41.61 1.91
CA THR A 900 5.95 42.26 0.78
C THR A 900 6.05 41.34 -0.43
N TRP A 901 4.91 41.12 -1.09
CA TRP A 901 4.80 40.27 -2.27
C TRP A 901 4.47 41.14 -3.48
N ASP A 902 5.23 41.03 -4.57
CA ASP A 902 4.85 41.61 -5.86
C ASP A 902 3.69 40.82 -6.47
N VAL A 903 2.69 41.53 -7.00
CA VAL A 903 1.50 40.95 -7.61
C VAL A 903 1.61 41.05 -9.12
N TYR A 904 1.56 39.92 -9.81
CA TYR A 904 1.54 39.81 -11.26
C TYR A 904 0.20 39.27 -11.74
N ASP A 905 -0.35 39.86 -12.79
CA ASP A 905 -1.54 39.38 -13.50
C ASP A 905 -1.12 38.44 -14.63
N LEU A 906 -1.68 37.22 -14.63
CA LEU A 906 -1.33 36.15 -15.57
C LEU A 906 -2.12 36.22 -16.90
N TRP A 907 -3.12 37.09 -17.01
CA TRP A 907 -3.85 37.38 -18.24
C TRP A 907 -3.41 38.69 -18.91
N ALA A 908 -2.71 39.58 -18.19
CA ALA A 908 -2.20 40.85 -18.74
C ALA A 908 -1.27 40.72 -19.96
N ASN A 909 -0.64 39.56 -20.18
CA ASN A 909 0.19 39.26 -21.36
C ASN A 909 -0.51 38.28 -22.33
N ARG A 910 -1.85 38.25 -22.38
CA ARG A 910 -2.61 37.49 -23.38
C ARG A 910 -2.26 37.98 -24.80
N MET A 911 -2.16 37.02 -25.72
CA MET A 911 -2.04 37.26 -27.16
C MET A 911 -3.22 38.09 -27.68
N THR A 912 -2.97 39.05 -28.57
CA THR A 912 -4.07 39.85 -29.17
C THR A 912 -4.76 39.06 -30.29
N ASP A 913 -6.00 39.43 -30.61
CA ASP A 913 -6.74 38.80 -31.70
C ASP A 913 -6.04 38.99 -33.05
N GLU A 914 -5.30 40.08 -33.27
CA GLU A 914 -4.51 40.30 -34.48
C GLU A 914 -3.29 39.35 -34.56
N GLU A 915 -2.59 39.13 -33.45
CA GLU A 915 -1.47 38.17 -33.39
C GLU A 915 -1.98 36.73 -33.59
N ALA A 916 -3.07 36.36 -32.91
CA ALA A 916 -3.71 35.06 -33.06
C ALA A 916 -4.25 34.85 -34.49
N GLN A 917 -4.89 35.87 -35.10
CA GLN A 917 -5.36 35.80 -36.49
C GLN A 917 -4.22 35.75 -37.52
N SER A 918 -3.08 36.40 -37.24
CA SER A 918 -1.87 36.29 -38.05
C SER A 918 -1.34 34.85 -38.07
N ILE A 919 -1.35 34.17 -36.91
CA ILE A 919 -0.92 32.77 -36.79
C ILE A 919 -1.94 31.82 -37.44
N ILE A 920 -3.26 32.01 -37.23
CA ILE A 920 -4.32 31.22 -37.88
C ILE A 920 -4.27 31.35 -39.42
N SER A 921 -3.80 32.49 -39.94
CA SER A 921 -3.63 32.70 -41.39
C SER A 921 -2.26 32.29 -41.95
N GLY A 922 -1.40 31.65 -41.14
CA GLY A 922 -0.06 31.19 -41.55
C GLY A 922 0.96 32.31 -41.78
N ASN A 923 0.67 33.55 -41.35
CA ASN A 923 1.53 34.72 -41.53
C ASN A 923 2.34 35.09 -40.27
N GLY A 924 1.92 34.59 -39.09
CA GLY A 924 2.54 34.88 -37.80
C GLY A 924 3.58 33.85 -37.36
N THR A 925 4.54 34.26 -36.53
CA THR A 925 5.61 33.39 -36.03
C THR A 925 5.25 32.71 -34.71
N THR A 926 5.44 31.39 -34.63
CA THR A 926 5.28 30.59 -33.39
C THR A 926 6.49 30.63 -32.44
N SER A 927 7.49 31.46 -32.72
CA SER A 927 8.69 31.63 -31.89
C SER A 927 8.41 32.29 -30.54
N ASN A 928 9.24 32.00 -29.53
CA ASN A 928 9.17 32.61 -28.19
C ASN A 928 9.05 34.16 -28.25
N SER A 929 7.96 34.69 -27.72
CA SER A 929 7.64 36.12 -27.59
C SER A 929 7.33 36.42 -26.11
N THR A 930 6.63 37.51 -25.77
CA THR A 930 6.02 37.67 -24.44
C THR A 930 4.70 36.91 -24.26
N THR A 931 4.07 36.52 -25.37
CA THR A 931 2.74 35.89 -25.49
C THR A 931 2.82 34.40 -25.86
N ARG A 932 4.00 33.91 -26.29
CA ARG A 932 4.28 32.55 -26.77
C ARG A 932 5.47 31.92 -26.05
N TYR A 933 5.39 30.61 -25.80
CA TYR A 933 6.42 29.83 -25.11
C TYR A 933 6.56 28.43 -25.73
N ASN A 934 7.78 27.94 -25.90
CA ASN A 934 8.08 26.60 -26.38
C ASN A 934 8.57 25.70 -25.23
N ALA A 935 7.64 24.91 -24.67
CA ALA A 935 7.87 23.96 -23.59
C ALA A 935 8.71 22.74 -24.03
N THR A 936 8.66 22.37 -25.32
CA THR A 936 9.50 21.33 -25.93
C THR A 936 10.99 21.69 -25.86
N ALA A 937 11.32 22.97 -26.06
CA ALA A 937 12.69 23.49 -26.00
C ALA A 937 13.14 23.86 -24.58
N THR A 938 12.23 24.30 -23.70
CA THR A 938 12.51 24.62 -22.29
C THR A 938 11.28 24.28 -21.45
N SER A 939 11.35 23.25 -20.61
CA SER A 939 10.22 22.86 -19.77
C SER A 939 9.75 24.00 -18.85
N TYR A 940 8.46 24.02 -18.47
CA TYR A 940 7.90 25.05 -17.59
C TYR A 940 8.69 25.19 -16.28
N ALA A 941 9.16 24.08 -15.69
CA ALA A 941 9.98 24.07 -14.49
C ALA A 941 11.30 24.87 -14.67
N GLU A 942 11.99 24.66 -15.79
CA GLU A 942 13.25 25.32 -16.10
C GLU A 942 13.03 26.79 -16.53
N GLY A 943 11.95 27.08 -17.25
CA GLY A 943 11.53 28.45 -17.58
C GLY A 943 11.22 29.30 -16.34
N LEU A 944 10.51 28.73 -15.36
CA LEU A 944 10.22 29.39 -14.08
C LEU A 944 11.50 29.66 -13.30
N LYS A 945 12.37 28.64 -13.17
CA LYS A 945 13.71 28.76 -12.56
C LYS A 945 14.56 29.85 -13.21
N ASN A 946 14.49 30.00 -14.53
CA ASN A 946 15.22 31.03 -15.29
C ASN A 946 14.47 32.37 -15.42
N ASN A 947 13.32 32.55 -14.75
CA ASN A 947 12.52 33.79 -14.75
C ASN A 947 12.02 34.21 -16.15
N ALA A 948 11.69 33.24 -17.01
CA ALA A 948 11.10 33.48 -18.32
C ALA A 948 9.80 34.29 -18.19
N THR A 949 9.81 35.55 -18.64
CA THR A 949 8.74 36.54 -18.38
C THR A 949 7.36 36.10 -18.87
N GLN A 950 7.33 35.23 -19.90
CA GLN A 950 6.15 34.56 -20.42
C GLN A 950 5.34 33.84 -19.33
N LEU A 951 6.03 33.28 -18.33
CA LEU A 951 5.43 32.40 -17.32
C LEU A 951 5.02 33.13 -16.03
N TYR A 952 5.20 34.45 -16.00
CA TYR A 952 4.95 35.32 -14.84
C TYR A 952 3.87 36.37 -15.09
N GLY A 953 3.46 36.62 -16.34
CA GLY A 953 2.53 37.71 -16.66
C GLY A 953 3.15 39.10 -16.43
N SER A 954 2.34 40.10 -16.08
CA SER A 954 2.81 41.48 -15.86
C SER A 954 2.51 42.00 -14.45
N ARG A 955 3.46 42.72 -13.86
CA ARG A 955 3.38 43.21 -12.47
C ARG A 955 2.35 44.34 -12.34
N VAL A 956 1.22 44.07 -11.69
CA VAL A 956 0.12 45.02 -11.46
C VAL A 956 0.16 45.72 -10.10
N GLY A 957 0.92 45.20 -9.12
CA GLY A 957 0.98 45.82 -7.79
C GLY A 957 1.92 45.13 -6.80
N SER A 958 1.68 45.37 -5.52
CA SER A 958 2.35 44.68 -4.41
C SER A 958 1.46 44.62 -3.16
N LEU A 959 1.41 43.46 -2.52
CA LEU A 959 0.71 43.21 -1.25
C LEU A 959 1.72 43.35 -0.09
N THR A 960 1.54 44.36 0.75
CA THR A 960 2.36 44.61 1.94
C THR A 960 1.84 43.83 3.16
N PRO A 961 2.65 43.63 4.23
CA PRO A 961 2.19 43.07 5.50
C PRO A 961 0.90 43.73 6.02
N SER A 962 -0.03 42.91 6.51
CA SER A 962 -1.40 43.32 6.92
C SER A 962 -2.24 44.02 5.83
N GLY A 963 -1.79 44.03 4.57
CA GLY A 963 -2.48 44.66 3.46
C GLY A 963 -3.60 43.83 2.85
N THR A 964 -4.28 44.45 1.89
CA THR A 964 -5.37 43.87 1.09
C THR A 964 -5.08 44.12 -0.38
N PHE A 965 -5.14 43.07 -1.20
CA PHE A 965 -5.16 43.21 -2.65
C PHE A 965 -6.62 43.31 -3.11
N SER A 966 -6.89 44.21 -4.05
CA SER A 966 -8.23 44.46 -4.60
C SER A 966 -8.15 44.62 -6.11
N ALA A 967 -9.09 44.02 -6.83
CA ALA A 967 -9.20 44.12 -8.29
C ALA A 967 -10.67 44.14 -8.72
N GLU A 968 -10.97 44.80 -9.83
CA GLU A 968 -12.29 44.71 -10.47
C GLU A 968 -12.34 43.45 -11.35
N ILE A 969 -13.26 42.54 -11.03
CA ILE A 969 -13.48 41.29 -11.75
C ILE A 969 -14.79 41.39 -12.51
N ALA A 970 -14.76 41.15 -13.82
CA ALA A 970 -15.94 41.20 -14.68
C ALA A 970 -16.99 40.14 -14.30
N ARG A 971 -18.23 40.30 -14.77
CA ARG A 971 -19.29 39.27 -14.71
C ARG A 971 -18.76 37.93 -15.27
N HIS A 972 -19.00 36.84 -14.55
CA HIS A 972 -18.64 35.48 -14.95
C HIS A 972 -17.15 35.35 -15.35
N SER A 973 -16.26 36.00 -14.59
CA SER A 973 -14.83 36.15 -14.89
C SER A 973 -13.97 35.79 -13.67
N VAL A 974 -12.65 35.67 -13.87
CA VAL A 974 -11.67 35.41 -12.80
C VAL A 974 -10.41 36.23 -12.98
N GLY A 975 -9.99 36.92 -11.92
CA GLY A 975 -8.66 37.54 -11.86
C GLY A 975 -7.66 36.56 -11.26
N VAL A 976 -6.68 36.12 -12.06
CA VAL A 976 -5.64 35.17 -11.63
C VAL A 976 -4.31 35.89 -11.46
N TYR A 977 -3.81 35.92 -10.22
CA TYR A 977 -2.63 36.70 -9.86
C TYR A 977 -1.56 35.84 -9.17
N ARG A 978 -0.30 36.04 -9.54
CA ARG A 978 0.87 35.38 -8.95
C ARG A 978 1.57 36.34 -8.00
N LEU A 979 1.70 35.91 -6.74
CA LEU A 979 2.39 36.61 -5.66
C LEU A 979 3.81 36.09 -5.55
N ARG A 980 4.79 37.00 -5.63
CA ARG A 980 6.22 36.68 -5.56
C ARG A 980 6.93 37.51 -4.50
N SER A 981 7.64 36.89 -3.56
CA SER A 981 8.26 37.62 -2.44
C SER A 981 9.44 38.49 -2.87
N GLN A 982 9.40 39.77 -2.48
CA GLN A 982 10.52 40.72 -2.63
C GLN A 982 11.74 40.34 -1.78
N GLY A 983 11.57 39.50 -0.74
CA GLY A 983 12.66 39.03 0.12
C GLY A 983 13.58 37.98 -0.49
N SER A 984 13.32 37.55 -1.74
CA SER A 984 14.06 36.46 -2.41
C SER A 984 15.49 36.83 -2.85
N ALA A 985 15.91 38.09 -2.71
CA ALA A 985 17.28 38.52 -2.99
C ALA A 985 18.25 38.19 -1.83
N SER A 986 19.12 37.20 -2.04
CA SER A 986 20.33 36.91 -1.24
C SER A 986 20.18 36.23 0.14
N ALA A 987 19.04 35.59 0.43
CA ALA A 987 18.92 34.67 1.57
C ALA A 987 19.77 33.39 1.37
N ARG A 988 21.09 33.48 1.58
CA ARG A 988 21.95 32.29 1.79
C ARG A 988 21.37 31.51 2.96
N LYS A 989 21.07 30.22 2.77
CA LYS A 989 20.80 29.32 3.90
C LYS A 989 22.02 29.38 4.84
N ARG A 990 21.74 29.73 6.08
CA ARG A 990 22.64 29.61 7.22
C ARG A 990 21.97 28.64 8.18
N ASP A 991 22.76 27.85 8.87
CA ASP A 991 22.28 26.82 9.79
C ASP A 991 21.56 27.42 11.02
N GLU A 992 21.07 26.53 11.90
CA GLU A 992 20.27 26.80 13.12
C GLU A 992 18.77 27.04 12.79
N LEU A 993 17.80 26.27 13.31
CA LEU A 993 17.79 25.26 14.38
C LEU A 993 17.04 23.98 13.98
#